data_AF-A0A0B1TWB8-F1
#
_entry.id   AF-A0A0B1TWB8-F1
#
_cell.length_a   1.000
_cell.length_b   1.000
_cell.length_c   1.000
_cell.angle_alpha   90.00
_cell.angle_beta   90.00
_cell.angle_gamma   90.00
#
_symmetry.space_group_name_H-M   'P 1'
#
loop_
_entity.id
_entity.type
_entity.pdbx_description
1 polymer ?
#
loop_
_entity_poly.entity_id
_entity_poly.type
_entity_poly.pdbx_seq_one_letter_code
_entity_poly.pdbx_strand_id
1 'polypeptide(L)'
;MNFNKLIDAAVETGAEATEQHNFSHYNAVNASMSNEEYRIHYQALEPVVSTPEIEALGVANSAVPLVPKSSSPSSNSSCPALSYNNCKDYGCNTGLPMKNGIPLLQNNVENMFIDPLSTLKVDTNIKNTILSNLKASKEINKARLAEVREHDINNMFSAFENNPITPLSCINFNTPNFAWNNVSSDLREVIDCLSSEVLIDKEAILLGVLGCISTSSRGSIEVSLSDRWKEPLIDYVCVVSMAGTRKSSLVNFLRRPFESFTQNYLQENAESIASSIEKQSMLNRIKNKVYNKRAKEIAEEIASDVPCNSLAIENWLMEFTEKTRPLSGVGVACSPQLFIDDTSKNKLIMTLAQQGGCLSILSPEGSGYLEMIRKDKEILALVLKGYDMEEHDGLYMGRKHVNLKNPALPTVLMVQPNIAYKFFENSSFREVGLTPRFSPYFSSGNSSARGEYICQHTDRLHVYETKIKSLLECCYTQNQSRNIVKLQISCEAMEAINDFRRELLAILSTNNVRNMISFLEKAHGKAVRLAGAFHLWKYDKLFHENKIGLNEVTCGIELTRLLIAHAEFAFSDYGLRGYRDADRIIQYLLRSHFNEVHSVYNSREIEQYIRGIDRERACIALNILENHGYIRQYRQACKKREFILNSRFFCQRTNFIF
;
A
#
# COMPACT_ATOMS: atom_id res chain seq x y z
N MET A 1 52.05 -1.14 13.67
CA MET A 1 50.88 -1.17 12.78
C MET A 1 50.20 -2.53 12.90
N ASN A 2 48.89 -2.63 12.70
CA ASN A 2 48.10 -3.77 13.20
C ASN A 2 48.42 -5.12 12.54
N PHE A 3 48.78 -6.09 13.39
CA PHE A 3 48.91 -7.52 13.08
C PHE A 3 47.65 -8.10 12.42
N ASN A 4 46.46 -7.64 12.82
CA ASN A 4 45.18 -8.04 12.21
C ASN A 4 45.16 -7.80 10.68
N LYS A 5 45.77 -6.73 10.17
CA LYS A 5 45.81 -6.46 8.73
C LYS A 5 46.68 -7.43 7.92
N LEU A 6 47.68 -8.05 8.56
CA LEU A 6 48.50 -9.10 7.92
C LEU A 6 47.74 -10.44 7.87
N ILE A 7 46.90 -10.72 8.86
CA ILE A 7 46.03 -11.89 8.88
C ILE A 7 44.90 -11.74 7.87
N ASP A 8 44.26 -10.57 7.78
CA ASP A 8 43.21 -10.29 6.79
C ASP A 8 43.76 -10.50 5.36
N ALA A 9 44.95 -9.97 5.04
CA ALA A 9 45.59 -10.13 3.74
C ALA A 9 46.01 -11.59 3.41
N ALA A 10 46.51 -12.34 4.41
CA ALA A 10 46.85 -13.75 4.21
C ALA A 10 45.60 -14.61 3.92
N VAL A 11 44.48 -14.30 4.58
CA VAL A 11 43.19 -14.97 4.35
C VAL A 11 42.60 -14.64 2.98
N GLU A 12 42.79 -13.42 2.46
CA GLU A 12 42.44 -13.08 1.07
C GLU A 12 43.23 -13.93 0.06
N THR A 13 44.55 -14.07 0.22
CA THR A 13 45.37 -14.87 -0.70
C THR A 13 45.11 -16.39 -0.64
N GLY A 14 44.65 -16.92 0.50
CA GLY A 14 44.25 -18.33 0.62
C GLY A 14 42.91 -18.66 -0.04
N ALA A 15 42.02 -17.67 -0.15
CA ALA A 15 40.73 -17.82 -0.82
C ALA A 15 40.87 -17.97 -2.34
N GLU A 16 41.72 -17.15 -2.98
CA GLU A 16 41.97 -17.23 -4.43
C GLU A 16 42.55 -18.60 -4.85
N ALA A 17 43.40 -19.21 -4.00
CA ALA A 17 43.97 -20.53 -4.23
C ALA A 17 42.93 -21.68 -4.12
N THR A 18 41.87 -21.50 -3.32
CA THR A 18 40.80 -22.50 -3.17
C THR A 18 39.68 -22.35 -4.20
N GLU A 19 39.46 -21.15 -4.75
CA GLU A 19 38.60 -20.97 -5.93
C GLU A 19 39.19 -21.62 -7.19
N GLN A 20 40.51 -21.52 -7.41
CA GLN A 20 41.17 -22.15 -8.56
C GLN A 20 41.05 -23.69 -8.56
N HIS A 21 41.03 -24.34 -7.40
CA HIS A 21 40.86 -25.80 -7.33
C HIS A 21 39.42 -26.27 -7.60
N ASN A 22 38.40 -25.47 -7.24
CA ASN A 22 36.99 -25.82 -7.50
C ASN A 22 36.53 -25.56 -8.95
N PHE A 23 37.26 -24.78 -9.74
CA PHE A 23 36.99 -24.62 -11.16
C PHE A 23 37.34 -25.85 -12.03
N SER A 24 38.04 -26.84 -11.48
CA SER A 24 38.47 -28.04 -12.23
C SER A 24 37.38 -29.12 -12.40
N HIS A 25 36.33 -29.12 -11.57
CA HIS A 25 35.27 -30.15 -11.62
C HIS A 25 33.97 -29.74 -12.33
N TYR A 26 33.84 -28.49 -12.78
CA TYR A 26 32.63 -28.02 -13.49
C TYR A 26 32.65 -28.23 -15.02
N ASN A 27 33.77 -28.72 -15.58
CA ASN A 27 33.97 -28.90 -17.03
C ASN A 27 33.82 -30.35 -17.53
N ALA A 28 33.29 -31.28 -16.72
CA ALA A 28 33.25 -32.71 -17.06
C ALA A 28 31.86 -33.30 -17.37
N VAL A 29 30.79 -32.48 -17.39
CA VAL A 29 29.39 -32.96 -17.63
C VAL A 29 28.74 -32.37 -18.89
N ASN A 30 29.21 -31.23 -19.40
CA ASN A 30 28.67 -30.58 -20.62
C ASN A 30 29.37 -31.01 -21.92
N ALA A 31 29.88 -32.25 -21.99
CA ALA A 31 30.65 -32.76 -23.13
C ALA A 31 30.11 -34.09 -23.71
N SER A 32 28.80 -34.36 -23.58
CA SER A 32 28.13 -35.42 -24.37
C SER A 32 26.61 -35.24 -24.45
N MET A 33 26.13 -34.28 -25.25
CA MET A 33 24.85 -34.36 -25.98
C MET A 33 24.76 -33.18 -26.96
N SER A 34 25.43 -33.32 -28.10
CA SER A 34 25.19 -32.51 -29.29
C SER A 34 24.21 -33.23 -30.22
N ASN A 35 23.51 -32.44 -31.05
CA ASN A 35 22.68 -32.85 -32.19
C ASN A 35 21.25 -33.32 -31.88
N GLU A 36 20.38 -32.37 -31.53
CA GLU A 36 19.26 -31.97 -32.40
C GLU A 36 18.72 -30.57 -31.99
N GLU A 37 17.94 -29.93 -32.87
CA GLU A 37 17.15 -28.70 -32.59
C GLU A 37 17.84 -27.35 -32.30
N TYR A 38 18.96 -26.99 -32.95
CA TYR A 38 19.30 -25.56 -33.15
C TYR A 38 19.71 -25.23 -34.58
N ARG A 39 18.70 -25.08 -35.45
CA ARG A 39 18.86 -24.55 -36.80
C ARG A 39 17.65 -23.72 -37.21
N ILE A 40 17.75 -22.41 -37.00
CA ILE A 40 17.24 -21.30 -37.84
C ILE A 40 17.62 -20.01 -37.09
N HIS A 41 18.62 -19.31 -37.62
CA HIS A 41 18.97 -17.96 -37.18
C HIS A 41 18.68 -16.99 -38.33
N TYR A 42 17.84 -15.99 -38.05
CA TYR A 42 17.83 -14.64 -38.60
C TYR A 42 18.48 -14.37 -39.97
N GLN A 43 17.69 -13.83 -40.91
CA GLN A 43 18.17 -12.83 -41.85
C GLN A 43 17.05 -11.89 -42.33
N ALA A 44 17.47 -10.68 -42.75
CA ALA A 44 16.72 -9.62 -43.44
C ALA A 44 15.73 -8.76 -42.63
N LEU A 45 16.11 -7.48 -42.50
CA LEU A 45 15.23 -6.33 -42.29
C LEU A 45 14.53 -5.97 -43.62
N GLU A 46 13.28 -5.53 -43.60
CA GLU A 46 12.83 -4.23 -44.18
C GLU A 46 11.32 -3.99 -43.94
N PRO A 47 10.84 -2.72 -43.92
CA PRO A 47 9.45 -2.39 -43.59
C PRO A 47 8.57 -2.21 -44.84
N VAL A 48 7.46 -2.94 -44.93
CA VAL A 48 6.47 -2.72 -46.00
C VAL A 48 5.51 -1.60 -45.60
N VAL A 49 5.62 -0.48 -46.31
CA VAL A 49 4.63 0.61 -46.34
C VAL A 49 3.41 0.16 -47.15
N SER A 50 2.21 0.40 -46.63
CA SER A 50 0.96 0.23 -47.39
C SER A 50 0.11 1.51 -47.34
N THR A 51 0.29 2.39 -48.33
CA THR A 51 -0.67 3.47 -48.65
C THR A 51 -1.69 2.98 -49.67
N PRO A 52 -2.93 3.50 -49.67
CA PRO A 52 -4.02 3.00 -50.51
C PRO A 52 -3.94 3.51 -51.94
N GLU A 53 -4.31 2.67 -52.91
CA GLU A 53 -4.58 3.11 -54.28
C GLU A 53 -6.04 3.54 -54.46
N ILE A 54 -6.21 4.54 -55.33
CA ILE A 54 -7.49 5.14 -55.72
C ILE A 54 -7.78 4.68 -57.14
N GLU A 55 -8.96 4.09 -57.36
CA GLU A 55 -9.61 4.17 -58.67
C GLU A 55 -11.04 4.71 -58.51
N ALA A 56 -11.44 5.55 -59.47
CA ALA A 56 -12.66 6.35 -59.41
C ALA A 56 -13.59 5.99 -60.56
N LEU A 57 -14.89 5.80 -60.26
CA LEU A 57 -15.95 5.80 -61.27
C LEU A 57 -17.23 6.48 -60.77
N GLY A 58 -17.49 7.67 -61.33
CA GLY A 58 -18.75 7.95 -62.03
C GLY A 58 -20.09 8.04 -61.28
N VAL A 59 -20.42 9.25 -60.80
CA VAL A 59 -21.69 9.99 -61.06
C VAL A 59 -23.03 9.23 -61.06
N ALA A 60 -23.95 9.57 -60.14
CA ALA A 60 -25.27 10.17 -60.47
C ALA A 60 -26.20 10.49 -59.25
N ASN A 61 -26.50 11.80 -59.09
CA ASN A 61 -27.79 12.44 -58.77
C ASN A 61 -28.80 11.94 -57.69
N SER A 62 -29.43 12.96 -57.07
CA SER A 62 -30.78 12.98 -56.44
C SER A 62 -30.93 12.30 -55.05
N ALA A 63 -31.79 12.77 -54.13
CA ALA A 63 -32.49 14.06 -53.99
C ALA A 63 -32.89 14.30 -52.52
N VAL A 64 -33.19 15.56 -52.18
CA VAL A 64 -33.78 15.98 -50.89
C VAL A 64 -35.30 15.77 -50.91
N PRO A 65 -35.90 15.34 -49.79
CA PRO A 65 -37.20 15.85 -49.35
C PRO A 65 -37.10 16.38 -47.90
N LEU A 66 -37.42 17.64 -47.60
CA LEU A 66 -38.73 18.31 -47.60
C LEU A 66 -39.74 17.78 -46.55
N VAL A 67 -40.11 18.73 -45.68
CA VAL A 67 -41.08 18.68 -44.59
C VAL A 67 -42.51 18.43 -45.08
N PRO A 68 -43.35 17.72 -44.29
CA PRO A 68 -44.79 17.94 -44.25
C PRO A 68 -45.26 18.59 -42.94
N LYS A 69 -46.26 19.47 -43.03
CA LYS A 69 -46.95 20.12 -41.90
C LYS A 69 -48.22 19.34 -41.49
N SER A 70 -48.69 19.67 -40.29
CA SER A 70 -50.08 19.64 -39.78
C SER A 70 -50.81 18.31 -39.60
N SER A 71 -51.09 17.99 -38.33
CA SER A 71 -52.47 17.83 -37.83
C SER A 71 -52.50 17.92 -36.29
N SER A 72 -53.34 18.81 -35.73
CA SER A 72 -53.68 18.84 -34.30
C SER A 72 -54.76 17.79 -33.98
N PRO A 73 -54.97 17.45 -32.68
CA PRO A 73 -56.10 18.07 -31.98
C PRO A 73 -55.84 18.44 -30.51
N SER A 74 -56.85 19.06 -29.90
CA SER A 74 -56.90 19.77 -28.61
C SER A 74 -57.24 18.92 -27.38
N SER A 75 -56.78 19.35 -26.19
CA SER A 75 -57.62 19.37 -24.96
C SER A 75 -57.09 20.38 -23.91
N ASN A 76 -57.98 20.84 -23.02
CA ASN A 76 -57.86 22.09 -22.24
C ASN A 76 -57.29 21.93 -20.79
N SER A 77 -57.04 23.10 -20.18
CA SER A 77 -57.01 23.47 -18.73
C SER A 77 -55.61 23.85 -18.20
N SER A 78 -55.39 24.93 -17.43
CA SER A 78 -56.30 25.95 -16.85
C SER A 78 -55.61 27.31 -16.54
N CYS A 79 -56.35 28.42 -16.64
CA CYS A 79 -56.03 29.80 -16.18
C CYS A 79 -56.18 29.95 -14.64
N PRO A 80 -55.98 31.12 -13.93
CA PRO A 80 -55.84 32.56 -14.33
C PRO A 80 -54.54 33.25 -13.80
N ALA A 81 -54.10 34.49 -14.10
CA ALA A 81 -54.63 35.79 -14.58
C ALA A 81 -54.83 36.89 -13.50
N LEU A 82 -54.32 38.13 -13.79
CA LEU A 82 -54.52 39.44 -13.12
C LEU A 82 -53.80 39.65 -11.75
N SER A 83 -53.38 40.85 -11.31
CA SER A 83 -53.26 42.24 -11.86
C SER A 83 -52.29 43.04 -10.93
N TYR A 84 -51.66 44.16 -11.32
CA TYR A 84 -52.21 45.53 -11.16
C TYR A 84 -51.29 46.60 -11.81
N ASN A 85 -51.88 47.69 -12.30
CA ASN A 85 -51.18 48.94 -12.63
C ASN A 85 -51.00 49.81 -11.37
N ASN A 86 -49.96 50.65 -11.34
CA ASN A 86 -50.10 52.04 -10.91
C ASN A 86 -49.00 52.93 -11.52
N CYS A 87 -49.28 54.22 -11.64
CA CYS A 87 -48.57 55.16 -12.53
C CYS A 87 -48.34 56.51 -11.82
N LYS A 88 -47.38 57.30 -12.35
CA LYS A 88 -46.99 58.68 -11.93
C LYS A 88 -46.03 58.71 -10.72
N ASP A 89 -45.09 59.65 -10.58
CA ASP A 89 -45.09 61.06 -11.01
C ASP A 89 -43.81 61.62 -11.69
N TYR A 90 -43.86 62.91 -12.03
CA TYR A 90 -42.98 63.68 -12.94
C TYR A 90 -41.59 64.08 -12.40
N GLY A 91 -40.65 64.30 -13.33
CA GLY A 91 -39.39 65.05 -13.12
C GLY A 91 -38.66 65.35 -14.44
N CYS A 92 -38.70 66.61 -14.90
CA CYS A 92 -38.24 67.03 -16.25
C CYS A 92 -36.82 67.66 -16.26
N ASN A 93 -36.25 67.78 -17.48
CA ASN A 93 -34.94 68.33 -17.88
C ASN A 93 -33.71 67.44 -17.56
N THR A 94 -32.65 67.33 -18.36
CA THR A 94 -32.29 67.74 -19.76
C THR A 94 -31.07 66.88 -20.18
N GLY A 95 -30.63 66.71 -21.44
CA GLY A 95 -31.00 67.23 -22.76
C GLY A 95 -29.94 66.77 -23.81
N LEU A 96 -30.16 67.08 -25.10
CA LEU A 96 -29.29 66.81 -26.28
C LEU A 96 -29.31 65.38 -26.90
N PRO A 97 -29.11 65.26 -28.24
CA PRO A 97 -30.07 64.48 -29.05
C PRO A 97 -29.49 63.32 -29.87
N MET A 98 -30.34 62.33 -30.19
CA MET A 98 -30.13 61.47 -31.35
C MET A 98 -30.58 62.15 -32.65
N LYS A 99 -29.68 62.31 -33.62
CA LYS A 99 -30.03 62.48 -35.04
C LYS A 99 -28.87 62.14 -35.99
N ASN A 100 -28.45 60.87 -36.00
CA ASN A 100 -27.63 60.35 -37.10
C ASN A 100 -28.54 60.01 -38.29
N GLY A 101 -28.78 61.01 -39.15
CA GLY A 101 -29.27 60.76 -40.49
C GLY A 101 -28.17 60.12 -41.33
N ILE A 102 -28.50 59.07 -42.08
CA ILE A 102 -27.59 58.47 -43.07
C ILE A 102 -27.41 59.49 -44.20
N PRO A 103 -26.19 59.94 -44.55
CA PRO A 103 -25.99 60.81 -45.69
C PRO A 103 -26.25 60.05 -47.00
N LEU A 104 -27.13 60.58 -47.84
CA LEU A 104 -27.26 60.13 -49.22
C LEU A 104 -25.98 60.48 -49.98
N LEU A 105 -25.33 59.48 -50.55
CA LEU A 105 -24.19 59.66 -51.45
C LEU A 105 -24.66 60.34 -52.75
N GLN A 106 -24.44 61.64 -52.87
CA GLN A 106 -24.46 62.33 -54.16
C GLN A 106 -23.09 62.19 -54.83
N ASN A 107 -23.08 61.61 -56.02
CA ASN A 107 -21.89 61.50 -56.85
C ASN A 107 -21.50 62.87 -57.43
N ASN A 108 -20.49 63.52 -56.86
CA ASN A 108 -19.73 64.55 -57.56
C ASN A 108 -18.32 64.01 -57.82
N VAL A 109 -18.05 63.71 -59.10
CA VAL A 109 -16.71 63.35 -59.57
C VAL A 109 -15.96 64.64 -59.90
N GLU A 110 -15.26 65.18 -58.91
CA GLU A 110 -14.19 66.16 -59.13
C GLU A 110 -12.85 65.54 -58.74
N ASN A 111 -11.86 65.69 -59.61
CA ASN A 111 -10.52 65.13 -59.43
C ASN A 111 -9.74 65.89 -58.34
N MET A 112 -10.01 65.58 -57.07
CA MET A 112 -9.03 65.85 -56.02
C MET A 112 -7.89 64.84 -56.14
N PHE A 113 -6.66 65.34 -56.22
CA PHE A 113 -5.48 64.55 -55.88
C PHE A 113 -5.64 64.07 -54.44
N ILE A 114 -6.02 62.80 -54.25
CA ILE A 114 -6.04 62.19 -52.93
C ILE A 114 -4.59 62.03 -52.50
N ASP A 115 -4.13 62.93 -51.63
CA ASP A 115 -2.81 62.83 -50.99
C ASP A 115 -2.68 61.43 -50.37
N PRO A 116 -1.72 60.58 -50.80
CA PRO A 116 -1.55 59.24 -50.24
C PRO A 116 -1.39 59.26 -48.70
N LEU A 117 -0.79 60.32 -48.15
CA LEU A 117 -0.69 60.52 -46.70
C LEU A 117 -2.05 60.73 -46.04
N SER A 118 -3.00 61.40 -46.72
CA SER A 118 -4.35 61.62 -46.22
C SER A 118 -5.16 60.32 -46.16
N THR A 119 -5.10 59.47 -47.19
CA THR A 119 -5.71 58.13 -47.20
C THR A 119 -5.11 57.23 -46.12
N LEU A 120 -3.77 57.18 -46.03
CA LEU A 120 -3.08 56.43 -44.98
C LEU A 120 -3.44 56.90 -43.57
N LYS A 121 -3.66 58.21 -43.35
CA LYS A 121 -4.16 58.75 -42.08
C LYS A 121 -5.59 58.29 -41.79
N VAL A 122 -6.47 58.30 -42.79
CA VAL A 122 -7.86 57.82 -42.64
C VAL A 122 -7.89 56.32 -42.32
N ASP A 123 -7.16 55.48 -43.07
CA ASP A 123 -7.08 54.04 -42.82
C ASP A 123 -6.47 53.72 -41.46
N THR A 124 -5.43 54.48 -41.05
CA THR A 124 -4.82 54.35 -39.72
C THR A 124 -5.81 54.75 -38.62
N ASN A 125 -6.59 55.81 -38.82
CA ASN A 125 -7.64 56.21 -37.88
C ASN A 125 -8.77 55.17 -37.78
N ILE A 126 -9.24 54.62 -38.91
CA ILE A 126 -10.23 53.54 -38.93
C ILE A 126 -9.70 52.31 -38.19
N LYS A 127 -8.46 51.89 -38.47
CA LYS A 127 -7.80 50.77 -37.80
C LYS A 127 -7.63 51.01 -36.30
N ASN A 128 -7.25 52.22 -35.89
CA ASN A 128 -7.14 52.60 -34.48
C ASN A 128 -8.49 52.61 -33.76
N THR A 129 -9.57 53.10 -34.40
CA THR A 129 -10.93 53.05 -33.87
C THR A 129 -11.43 51.61 -33.73
N ILE A 130 -11.19 50.75 -34.73
CA ILE A 130 -11.52 49.31 -34.65
C ILE A 130 -10.75 48.64 -33.50
N LEU A 131 -9.44 48.90 -33.37
CA LEU A 131 -8.63 48.37 -32.26
C LEU A 131 -9.10 48.89 -30.89
N SER A 132 -9.52 50.15 -30.81
CA SER A 132 -10.10 50.75 -29.59
C SER A 132 -11.41 50.07 -29.21
N ASN A 133 -12.34 49.92 -30.17
CA ASN A 133 -13.62 49.26 -29.96
C ASN A 133 -13.46 47.77 -29.59
N LEU A 134 -12.48 47.07 -30.19
CA LEU A 134 -12.14 45.70 -29.82
C LEU A 134 -11.54 45.60 -28.40
N LYS A 135 -10.74 46.59 -27.96
CA LYS A 135 -10.26 46.67 -26.56
C LYS A 135 -11.42 46.94 -25.60
N ALA A 136 -12.28 47.91 -25.90
CA ALA A 136 -13.44 48.23 -25.08
C ALA A 136 -14.40 47.04 -24.95
N SER A 137 -14.70 46.35 -26.06
CA SER A 137 -15.51 45.12 -26.06
C SER A 137 -14.87 44.00 -25.22
N LYS A 138 -13.54 43.84 -25.26
CA LYS A 138 -12.83 42.87 -24.40
C LYS A 138 -12.94 43.21 -22.92
N GLU A 139 -12.79 44.49 -22.53
CA GLU A 139 -12.92 44.92 -21.14
C GLU A 139 -14.37 44.82 -20.64
N ILE A 140 -15.38 45.15 -21.46
CA ILE A 140 -16.80 44.96 -21.13
C ILE A 140 -17.11 43.46 -20.90
N ASN A 141 -16.66 42.58 -21.80
CA ASN A 141 -16.84 41.14 -21.63
C ASN A 141 -16.12 40.61 -20.37
N LYS A 142 -14.94 41.13 -20.06
CA LYS A 142 -14.18 40.79 -18.85
C LYS A 142 -14.88 41.26 -17.57
N ALA A 143 -15.49 42.46 -17.56
CA ALA A 143 -16.29 42.96 -16.46
C ALA A 143 -17.54 42.10 -16.23
N ARG A 144 -18.31 41.81 -17.29
CA ARG A 144 -19.48 40.92 -17.21
C ARG A 144 -19.13 39.51 -16.71
N LEU A 145 -17.97 38.96 -17.13
CA LEU A 145 -17.47 37.68 -16.62
C LEU A 145 -17.02 37.75 -15.15
N ALA A 146 -16.65 38.92 -14.65
CA ALA A 146 -16.34 39.12 -13.23
C ALA A 146 -17.61 39.19 -12.39
N GLU A 147 -18.65 39.92 -12.84
CA GLU A 147 -19.98 39.96 -12.20
C GLU A 147 -20.61 38.56 -12.09
N VAL A 148 -20.60 37.78 -13.19
CA VAL A 148 -21.10 36.39 -13.17
C VAL A 148 -20.30 35.52 -12.20
N ARG A 149 -18.96 35.64 -12.19
CA ARG A 149 -18.11 34.92 -11.23
C ARG A 149 -18.42 35.29 -9.78
N GLU A 150 -18.62 36.57 -9.49
CA GLU A 150 -18.95 37.04 -8.14
C GLU A 150 -20.33 36.52 -7.70
N HIS A 151 -21.33 36.56 -8.58
CA HIS A 151 -22.65 35.98 -8.34
C HIS A 151 -22.58 34.46 -8.10
N ASP A 152 -21.86 33.71 -8.94
CA ASP A 152 -21.65 32.27 -8.77
C ASP A 152 -20.99 31.94 -7.43
N ILE A 153 -19.94 32.67 -7.05
CA ILE A 153 -19.20 32.48 -5.80
C ILE A 153 -20.08 32.80 -4.58
N ASN A 154 -20.88 33.87 -4.63
CA ASN A 154 -21.82 34.20 -3.56
C ASN A 154 -22.91 33.12 -3.41
N ASN A 155 -23.46 32.63 -4.53
CA ASN A 155 -24.39 31.48 -4.52
C ASN A 155 -23.73 30.22 -3.95
N MET A 156 -22.45 29.97 -4.27
CA MET A 156 -21.69 28.87 -3.69
C MET A 156 -21.50 29.03 -2.17
N PHE A 157 -21.21 30.22 -1.66
CA PHE A 157 -21.13 30.45 -0.22
C PHE A 157 -22.45 30.10 0.48
N SER A 158 -23.58 30.62 0.00
CA SER A 158 -24.91 30.34 0.58
C SER A 158 -25.31 28.87 0.46
N ALA A 159 -24.99 28.19 -0.66
CA ALA A 159 -25.29 26.77 -0.85
C ALA A 159 -24.33 25.82 -0.12
N PHE A 160 -23.15 26.30 0.29
CA PHE A 160 -22.15 25.54 1.03
C PHE A 160 -22.25 25.74 2.55
N GLU A 161 -22.98 26.78 2.96
CA GLU A 161 -23.29 27.08 4.36
C GLU A 161 -24.01 25.89 5.03
N ASN A 162 -23.51 25.47 6.20
CA ASN A 162 -24.01 24.33 6.97
C ASN A 162 -23.76 22.91 6.41
N ASN A 163 -23.03 22.74 5.30
CA ASN A 163 -22.66 21.38 4.87
C ASN A 163 -21.78 20.66 5.92
N PRO A 164 -21.98 19.35 6.13
CA PRO A 164 -21.16 18.56 7.04
C PRO A 164 -19.73 18.42 6.50
N ILE A 165 -18.75 18.45 7.40
CA ILE A 165 -17.36 18.08 7.11
C ILE A 165 -17.16 16.66 7.63
N THR A 166 -16.69 15.75 6.77
CA THR A 166 -16.31 14.38 7.15
C THR A 166 -14.79 14.30 7.30
N PRO A 167 -14.24 13.79 8.42
CA PRO A 167 -12.79 13.72 8.63
C PRO A 167 -12.07 13.00 7.48
N LEU A 168 -10.84 13.44 7.14
CA LEU A 168 -10.01 12.76 6.13
C LEU A 168 -9.71 11.28 6.47
N SER A 169 -9.79 10.88 7.74
CA SER A 169 -9.66 9.48 8.15
C SER A 169 -10.80 8.58 7.67
N CYS A 170 -11.96 9.15 7.35
CA CYS A 170 -13.14 8.41 6.87
C CYS A 170 -13.04 8.19 5.35
N ILE A 171 -12.12 7.32 4.93
CA ILE A 171 -12.00 6.90 3.53
C ILE A 171 -13.19 5.99 3.19
N ASN A 172 -13.95 6.33 2.15
CA ASN A 172 -15.06 5.52 1.68
C ASN A 172 -14.60 4.54 0.58
N PHE A 173 -14.68 3.24 0.85
CA PHE A 173 -14.36 2.18 -0.09
C PHE A 173 -15.65 1.63 -0.71
N ASN A 174 -15.73 1.61 -2.05
CA ASN A 174 -16.87 1.02 -2.76
C ASN A 174 -16.75 -0.51 -2.79
N THR A 175 -16.93 -1.14 -1.62
CA THR A 175 -16.78 -2.59 -1.42
C THR A 175 -18.13 -3.26 -1.14
N PRO A 176 -18.31 -4.54 -1.53
CA PRO A 176 -19.41 -5.34 -1.03
C PRO A 176 -19.27 -5.53 0.49
N ASN A 177 -20.40 -5.54 1.20
CA ASN A 177 -20.41 -5.87 2.63
C ASN A 177 -19.91 -7.30 2.84
N PHE A 178 -18.99 -7.50 3.79
CA PHE A 178 -18.49 -8.82 4.16
C PHE A 178 -19.61 -9.67 4.78
N ALA A 179 -19.80 -10.92 4.35
CA ALA A 179 -20.91 -11.75 4.78
C ALA A 179 -20.63 -12.42 6.13
N TRP A 180 -20.67 -11.63 7.20
CA TRP A 180 -20.50 -12.06 8.59
C TRP A 180 -21.31 -13.31 8.98
N ASN A 181 -22.42 -13.61 8.31
CA ASN A 181 -23.20 -14.83 8.51
C ASN A 181 -22.42 -16.13 8.27
N ASN A 182 -21.42 -16.12 7.38
CA ASN A 182 -20.59 -17.28 7.05
C ASN A 182 -19.46 -17.51 8.08
N VAL A 183 -19.15 -16.51 8.90
CA VAL A 183 -18.17 -16.61 10.01
C VAL A 183 -18.81 -17.37 11.18
N SER A 184 -18.05 -18.24 11.86
CA SER A 184 -18.54 -18.96 13.02
C SER A 184 -19.00 -18.00 14.14
N SER A 185 -20.01 -18.40 14.92
CA SER A 185 -20.62 -17.52 15.94
C SER A 185 -19.64 -17.17 17.05
N ASP A 186 -18.79 -18.11 17.46
CA ASP A 186 -17.75 -17.92 18.47
C ASP A 186 -16.68 -16.89 18.03
N LEU A 187 -16.25 -16.93 16.76
CA LEU A 187 -15.36 -15.93 16.19
C LEU A 187 -16.05 -14.56 16.13
N ARG A 188 -17.30 -14.50 15.64
CA ARG A 188 -18.09 -13.26 15.63
C ARG A 188 -18.20 -12.64 17.02
N GLU A 189 -18.51 -13.42 18.05
CA GLU A 189 -18.63 -12.94 19.43
C GLU A 189 -17.30 -12.39 19.99
N VAL A 190 -16.16 -12.98 19.61
CA VAL A 190 -14.82 -12.43 19.91
C VAL A 190 -14.60 -11.09 19.21
N ILE A 191 -14.87 -11.02 17.90
CA ILE A 191 -14.69 -9.78 17.13
C ILE A 191 -15.60 -8.66 17.63
N ASP A 192 -16.85 -8.97 17.97
CA ASP A 192 -17.83 -8.00 18.47
C ASP A 192 -17.45 -7.46 19.85
N CYS A 193 -16.99 -8.31 20.78
CA CYS A 193 -16.46 -7.89 22.07
C CYS A 193 -15.23 -6.98 21.89
N LEU A 194 -14.25 -7.38 21.07
CA LEU A 194 -13.08 -6.53 20.81
C LEU A 194 -13.45 -5.19 20.14
N SER A 195 -14.35 -5.19 19.16
CA SER A 195 -14.79 -3.97 18.45
C SER A 195 -15.58 -3.00 19.33
N SER A 196 -16.11 -3.45 20.48
CA SER A 196 -16.70 -2.57 21.50
C SER A 196 -15.66 -1.85 22.36
N GLU A 197 -14.45 -2.39 22.52
CA GLU A 197 -13.40 -1.81 23.38
C GLU A 197 -12.47 -0.84 22.65
N VAL A 198 -12.39 -0.94 21.31
CA VAL A 198 -11.47 -0.15 20.47
C VAL A 198 -12.19 0.54 19.30
N LEU A 199 -11.65 1.67 18.84
CA LEU A 199 -12.24 2.45 17.75
C LEU A 199 -11.76 1.94 16.37
N ILE A 200 -11.88 0.63 16.14
CA ILE A 200 -11.38 -0.07 14.95
C ILE A 200 -12.51 -0.95 14.40
N ASP A 201 -12.60 -1.01 13.07
CA ASP A 201 -13.67 -1.72 12.36
C ASP A 201 -13.55 -3.25 12.54
N LYS A 202 -14.69 -3.97 12.49
CA LYS A 202 -14.74 -5.40 12.80
C LYS A 202 -13.86 -6.24 11.86
N GLU A 203 -13.82 -5.87 10.59
CA GLU A 203 -13.03 -6.53 9.55
C GLU A 203 -11.52 -6.37 9.79
N ALA A 204 -11.08 -5.21 10.31
CA ALA A 204 -9.68 -5.00 10.72
C ALA A 204 -9.30 -5.84 11.95
N ILE A 205 -10.21 -5.99 12.92
CA ILE A 205 -10.00 -6.85 14.09
C ILE A 205 -9.96 -8.32 13.66
N LEU A 206 -10.84 -8.73 12.74
CA LEU A 206 -10.83 -10.07 12.13
C LEU A 206 -9.50 -10.37 11.44
N LEU A 207 -8.98 -9.45 10.62
CA LEU A 207 -7.65 -9.58 10.01
C LEU A 207 -6.53 -9.69 11.06
N GLY A 208 -6.63 -8.95 12.17
CA GLY A 208 -5.72 -9.09 13.31
C GLY A 208 -5.76 -10.48 13.95
N VAL A 209 -6.96 -11.02 14.21
CA VAL A 209 -7.17 -12.36 14.79
C VAL A 209 -6.68 -13.45 13.83
N LEU A 210 -7.02 -13.38 12.53
CA LEU A 210 -6.54 -14.35 11.52
C LEU A 210 -5.01 -14.29 11.36
N GLY A 211 -4.40 -13.10 11.43
CA GLY A 211 -2.94 -12.94 11.47
C GLY A 211 -2.29 -13.54 12.73
N CYS A 212 -2.99 -13.51 13.87
CA CYS A 212 -2.58 -14.24 15.07
C CYS A 212 -2.73 -15.77 14.91
N ILE A 213 -3.74 -16.27 14.19
CA ILE A 213 -3.84 -17.69 13.84
C ILE A 213 -2.67 -18.11 12.93
N SER A 214 -2.33 -17.31 11.93
CA SER A 214 -1.13 -17.51 11.09
C SER A 214 0.14 -17.54 11.95
N THR A 215 0.25 -16.66 12.95
CA THR A 215 1.34 -16.65 13.95
C THR A 215 1.39 -17.95 14.76
N SER A 216 0.24 -18.43 15.25
CA SER A 216 0.12 -19.69 16.01
C SER A 216 0.39 -20.94 15.19
N SER A 217 0.20 -20.90 13.86
CA SER A 217 0.60 -22.00 12.98
C SER A 217 2.11 -22.27 13.00
N ARG A 218 2.93 -21.30 13.47
CA ARG A 218 4.39 -21.37 13.58
C ARG A 218 5.10 -21.74 12.27
N GLY A 219 4.41 -21.54 11.13
CA GLY A 219 4.87 -21.98 9.83
C GLY A 219 4.93 -23.50 9.66
N SER A 220 4.16 -24.26 10.44
CA SER A 220 4.08 -25.73 10.41
C SER A 220 2.92 -26.23 9.54
N ILE A 221 2.24 -25.36 8.78
CA ILE A 221 1.02 -25.69 8.03
C ILE A 221 1.03 -25.02 6.64
N GLU A 222 0.74 -25.82 5.60
CA GLU A 222 0.48 -25.38 4.22
C GLU A 222 -0.87 -25.91 3.71
N VAL A 223 -1.55 -25.15 2.85
CA VAL A 223 -2.72 -25.65 2.10
C VAL A 223 -2.24 -26.21 0.77
N SER A 224 -2.62 -27.44 0.46
CA SER A 224 -2.27 -28.15 -0.77
C SER A 224 -3.46 -28.16 -1.72
N LEU A 225 -3.38 -27.40 -2.81
CA LEU A 225 -4.45 -27.30 -3.82
C LEU A 225 -4.20 -28.23 -5.01
N SER A 226 -2.93 -28.51 -5.30
CA SER A 226 -2.47 -29.52 -6.25
C SER A 226 -1.01 -29.86 -5.95
N ASP A 227 -0.44 -30.86 -6.62
CA ASP A 227 0.98 -31.25 -6.47
C ASP A 227 1.96 -30.08 -6.68
N ARG A 228 1.58 -29.09 -7.51
CA ARG A 228 2.41 -27.94 -7.89
C ARG A 228 2.02 -26.63 -7.23
N TRP A 229 0.86 -26.56 -6.58
CA TRP A 229 0.36 -25.31 -5.99
C TRP A 229 -0.03 -25.53 -4.52
N LYS A 230 0.69 -24.82 -3.67
CA LYS A 230 0.59 -24.82 -2.23
C LYS A 230 0.64 -23.40 -1.71
N GLU A 231 -0.05 -23.14 -0.60
CA GLU A 231 -0.06 -21.84 0.07
C GLU A 231 0.30 -22.04 1.55
N PRO A 232 1.53 -21.70 1.97
CA PRO A 232 1.91 -21.74 3.37
C PRO A 232 1.09 -20.72 4.18
N LEU A 233 0.62 -21.08 5.38
CA LEU A 233 -0.26 -20.22 6.20
C LEU A 233 0.47 -19.06 6.89
N ILE A 234 1.16 -18.25 6.09
CA ILE A 234 1.92 -17.07 6.50
C ILE A 234 1.26 -15.82 5.92
N ASP A 235 0.59 -15.05 6.78
CA ASP A 235 -0.07 -13.80 6.40
C ASP A 235 0.72 -12.57 6.86
N TYR A 236 0.85 -11.61 5.95
CA TYR A 236 1.39 -10.27 6.21
C TYR A 236 0.21 -9.29 6.19
N VAL A 237 -0.22 -8.84 7.36
CA VAL A 237 -1.39 -7.97 7.56
C VAL A 237 -0.91 -6.55 7.90
N CYS A 238 -1.49 -5.55 7.24
CA CYS A 238 -1.24 -4.13 7.54
C CYS A 238 -2.58 -3.40 7.76
N VAL A 239 -3.03 -3.36 9.00
CA VAL A 239 -4.16 -2.52 9.42
C VAL A 239 -3.65 -1.10 9.60
N VAL A 240 -4.27 -0.14 8.93
CA VAL A 240 -3.95 1.29 9.01
C VAL A 240 -5.06 1.95 9.83
N SER A 241 -4.68 2.60 10.93
CA SER A 241 -5.62 3.18 11.89
C SER A 241 -5.03 4.42 12.57
N MET A 242 -5.90 5.41 12.81
CA MET A 242 -5.56 6.70 13.40
C MET A 242 -4.86 6.61 14.77
N ALA A 243 -4.30 7.74 15.22
CA ALA A 243 -3.94 7.89 16.63
C ALA A 243 -5.20 7.85 17.52
N GLY A 244 -5.06 7.42 18.78
CA GLY A 244 -6.17 7.40 19.75
C GLY A 244 -7.17 6.24 19.62
N THR A 245 -7.08 5.39 18.58
CA THR A 245 -8.04 4.29 18.34
C THR A 245 -7.90 3.07 19.27
N ARG A 246 -7.05 3.16 20.30
CA ARG A 246 -6.69 2.08 21.23
C ARG A 246 -6.02 0.85 20.58
N LYS A 247 -5.45 0.98 19.36
CA LYS A 247 -4.71 -0.11 18.69
C LYS A 247 -3.63 -0.79 19.54
N SER A 248 -2.93 -0.07 20.41
CA SER A 248 -1.95 -0.67 21.34
C SER A 248 -2.60 -1.59 22.36
N SER A 249 -3.81 -1.27 22.83
CA SER A 249 -4.60 -2.15 23.71
C SER A 249 -5.05 -3.41 22.99
N LEU A 250 -5.48 -3.30 21.72
CA LEU A 250 -5.83 -4.45 20.88
C LEU A 250 -4.62 -5.36 20.66
N VAL A 251 -3.46 -4.81 20.29
CA VAL A 251 -2.22 -5.59 20.12
C VAL A 251 -1.81 -6.29 21.42
N ASN A 252 -1.86 -5.59 22.55
CA ASN A 252 -1.56 -6.19 23.86
C ASN A 252 -2.53 -7.33 24.19
N PHE A 253 -3.83 -7.16 23.92
CA PHE A 253 -4.81 -8.23 24.07
C PHE A 253 -4.46 -9.44 23.20
N LEU A 254 -4.23 -9.23 21.90
CA LEU A 254 -3.92 -10.29 20.95
C LEU A 254 -2.62 -11.05 21.33
N ARG A 255 -1.67 -10.39 22.00
CA ARG A 255 -0.39 -10.97 22.45
C ARG A 255 -0.50 -11.86 23.70
N ARG A 256 -1.47 -11.62 24.60
CA ARG A 256 -1.62 -12.33 25.89
C ARG A 256 -1.53 -13.87 25.82
N PRO A 257 -2.24 -14.59 24.93
CA PRO A 257 -2.16 -16.05 24.93
C PRO A 257 -0.78 -16.59 24.53
N PHE A 258 -0.04 -15.87 23.69
CA PHE A 258 1.35 -16.20 23.33
C PHE A 258 2.30 -15.96 24.51
N GLU A 259 2.10 -14.89 25.28
CA GLU A 259 2.86 -14.61 26.51
C GLU A 259 2.57 -15.66 27.59
N SER A 260 1.29 -16.03 27.77
CA SER A 260 0.87 -17.10 28.68
C SER A 260 1.46 -18.46 28.27
N PHE A 261 1.45 -18.81 26.98
CA PHE A 261 2.11 -20.03 26.48
C PHE A 261 3.63 -20.00 26.76
N THR A 262 4.28 -18.87 26.50
CA THR A 262 5.73 -18.67 26.76
C THR A 262 6.06 -18.88 28.24
N GLN A 263 5.24 -18.35 29.15
CA GLN A 263 5.41 -18.53 30.61
C GLN A 263 5.17 -19.98 31.05
N ASN A 264 4.10 -20.63 30.59
CA ASN A 264 3.81 -22.02 30.92
C ASN A 264 4.95 -22.96 30.46
N TYR A 265 5.39 -22.81 29.20
CA TYR A 265 6.50 -23.58 28.65
C TYR A 265 7.79 -23.38 29.45
N LEU A 266 8.08 -22.15 29.90
CA LEU A 266 9.22 -21.85 30.76
C LEU A 266 9.13 -22.52 32.14
N GLN A 267 7.94 -22.60 32.73
CA GLN A 267 7.72 -23.28 34.01
C GLN A 267 7.88 -24.80 33.87
N GLU A 268 7.26 -25.41 32.86
CA GLU A 268 7.32 -26.85 32.59
C GLU A 268 8.73 -27.33 32.21
N ASN A 269 9.52 -26.49 31.54
CA ASN A 269 10.85 -26.84 31.03
C ASN A 269 12.01 -26.18 31.79
N ALA A 270 11.75 -25.59 32.97
CA ALA A 270 12.71 -24.75 33.70
C ALA A 270 14.08 -25.42 33.90
N GLU A 271 14.12 -26.67 34.38
CA GLU A 271 15.35 -27.43 34.63
C GLU A 271 16.10 -27.79 33.32
N SER A 272 15.35 -28.15 32.28
CA SER A 272 15.89 -28.47 30.96
C SER A 272 16.54 -27.25 30.31
N ILE A 273 15.88 -26.10 30.39
CA ILE A 273 16.38 -24.82 29.88
C ILE A 273 17.57 -24.33 30.71
N ALA A 274 17.49 -24.37 32.04
CA ALA A 274 18.58 -23.93 32.92
C ALA A 274 19.86 -24.77 32.69
N SER A 275 19.74 -26.10 32.66
CA SER A 275 20.89 -26.99 32.39
C SER A 275 21.42 -26.83 30.97
N SER A 276 20.57 -26.52 29.99
CA SER A 276 20.98 -26.22 28.60
C SER A 276 21.76 -24.90 28.50
N ILE A 277 21.30 -23.84 29.17
CA ILE A 277 21.98 -22.55 29.27
C ILE A 277 23.34 -22.71 29.98
N GLU A 278 23.39 -23.48 31.08
CA GLU A 278 24.63 -23.71 31.82
C GLU A 278 25.66 -24.48 30.98
N LYS A 279 25.23 -25.59 30.34
CA LYS A 279 26.06 -26.35 29.38
C LYS A 279 26.59 -25.43 28.29
N GLN A 280 25.76 -24.57 27.70
CA GLN A 280 26.19 -23.66 26.64
C GLN A 280 27.15 -22.56 27.15
N SER A 281 26.94 -22.05 28.36
CA SER A 281 27.86 -21.10 29.03
C SER A 281 29.23 -21.74 29.31
N MET A 282 29.25 -22.98 29.81
CA MET A 282 30.48 -23.76 29.99
C MET A 282 31.19 -24.04 28.66
N LEU A 283 30.45 -24.48 27.64
CA LEU A 283 31.00 -24.73 26.30
C LEU A 283 31.60 -23.47 25.68
N ASN A 284 30.94 -22.32 25.78
CA ASN A 284 31.47 -21.04 25.31
C ASN A 284 32.71 -20.61 26.10
N ARG A 285 32.75 -20.83 27.42
CA ARG A 285 33.95 -20.59 28.25
C ARG A 285 35.11 -21.51 27.84
N ILE A 286 34.85 -22.78 27.53
CA ILE A 286 35.88 -23.73 27.04
C ILE A 286 36.38 -23.30 25.67
N LYS A 287 35.48 -23.03 24.70
CA LYS A 287 35.84 -22.54 23.35
C LYS A 287 36.70 -21.29 23.44
N ASN A 288 36.30 -20.29 24.22
CA ASN A 288 37.06 -19.05 24.39
C ASN A 288 38.42 -19.27 25.08
N LYS A 289 38.51 -20.17 26.08
CA LYS A 289 39.80 -20.51 26.71
C LYS A 289 40.76 -21.19 25.75
N VAL A 290 40.29 -22.18 24.98
CA VAL A 290 41.11 -22.90 23.99
C VAL A 290 41.55 -21.96 22.87
N TYR A 291 40.63 -21.16 22.33
CA TYR A 291 40.92 -20.15 21.31
C TYR A 291 41.94 -19.13 21.79
N ASN A 292 41.72 -18.51 22.96
CA ASN A 292 42.64 -17.51 23.51
C ASN A 292 44.01 -18.10 23.88
N LYS A 293 44.09 -19.39 24.24
CA LYS A 293 45.38 -20.07 24.47
C LYS A 293 46.14 -20.21 23.15
N ARG A 294 45.52 -20.78 22.10
CA ARG A 294 46.21 -20.97 20.81
C ARG A 294 46.54 -19.64 20.12
N ALA A 295 45.69 -18.62 20.24
CA ALA A 295 45.96 -17.28 19.73
C ALA A 295 47.19 -16.63 20.40
N LYS A 296 47.45 -16.92 21.68
CA LYS A 296 48.69 -16.50 22.36
C LYS A 296 49.90 -17.31 21.89
N GLU A 297 49.78 -18.63 21.81
CA GLU A 297 50.86 -19.49 21.32
C GLU A 297 51.30 -19.07 19.89
N ILE A 298 50.36 -18.78 18.99
CA ILE A 298 50.66 -18.24 17.64
C ILE A 298 51.34 -16.87 17.70
N ALA A 299 50.90 -15.97 18.60
CA ALA A 299 51.53 -14.67 18.76
C ALA A 299 52.96 -14.77 19.34
N GLU A 300 53.23 -15.74 20.21
CA GLU A 300 54.55 -16.05 20.77
C GLU A 300 55.46 -16.74 19.74
N GLU A 301 54.94 -17.68 18.94
CA GLU A 301 55.63 -18.29 17.79
C GLU A 301 56.09 -17.22 16.78
N ILE A 302 55.23 -16.24 16.45
CA ILE A 302 55.56 -15.16 15.51
C ILE A 302 56.49 -14.11 16.15
N ALA A 303 56.43 -13.88 17.47
CA ALA A 303 57.34 -12.98 18.18
C ALA A 303 58.75 -13.56 18.39
N SER A 304 58.96 -14.85 18.12
CA SER A 304 60.23 -15.57 18.33
C SER A 304 60.97 -15.94 17.04
N ASP A 305 60.58 -15.33 15.90
CA ASP A 305 61.17 -15.56 14.56
C ASP A 305 61.15 -17.04 14.10
N VAL A 306 60.29 -17.85 14.71
CA VAL A 306 60.04 -19.23 14.29
C VAL A 306 59.19 -19.19 13.01
N PRO A 307 59.52 -19.98 11.96
CA PRO A 307 58.71 -20.03 10.75
C PRO A 307 57.27 -20.47 11.05
N CYS A 308 56.36 -19.49 11.09
CA CYS A 308 54.96 -19.72 11.39
C CYS A 308 54.31 -20.49 10.23
N ASN A 309 54.10 -21.79 10.43
CA ASN A 309 53.54 -22.66 9.40
C ASN A 309 52.03 -22.38 9.27
N SER A 310 51.65 -21.53 8.31
CA SER A 310 50.26 -21.14 8.04
C SER A 310 49.33 -22.35 7.87
N LEU A 311 49.82 -23.40 7.21
CA LEU A 311 49.10 -24.67 7.02
C LEU A 311 48.76 -25.37 8.35
N ALA A 312 49.62 -25.25 9.37
CA ALA A 312 49.35 -25.79 10.70
C ALA A 312 48.28 -25.00 11.46
N ILE A 313 48.19 -23.68 11.22
CA ILE A 313 47.13 -22.83 11.77
C ILE A 313 45.80 -23.13 11.09
N GLU A 314 45.77 -23.28 9.76
CA GLU A 314 44.56 -23.65 9.03
C GLU A 314 44.06 -25.05 9.39
N ASN A 315 44.96 -26.04 9.47
CA ASN A 315 44.62 -27.39 9.90
C ASN A 315 44.07 -27.41 11.34
N TRP A 316 44.68 -26.66 12.26
CA TRP A 316 44.15 -26.52 13.63
C TRP A 316 42.79 -25.80 13.65
N LEU A 317 42.59 -24.76 12.84
CA LEU A 317 41.29 -24.09 12.71
C LEU A 317 40.22 -25.05 12.18
N MET A 318 40.52 -25.85 11.15
CA MET A 318 39.59 -26.87 10.65
C MET A 318 39.30 -27.93 11.72
N GLU A 319 40.32 -28.51 12.34
CA GLU A 319 40.18 -29.55 13.37
C GLU A 319 39.41 -29.02 14.60
N PHE A 320 39.66 -27.79 15.04
CA PHE A 320 38.90 -27.13 16.12
C PHE A 320 37.46 -26.85 15.69
N THR A 321 37.22 -26.43 14.45
CA THR A 321 35.88 -26.18 13.92
C THR A 321 35.09 -27.49 13.83
N GLU A 322 35.71 -28.58 13.35
CA GLU A 322 35.11 -29.92 13.32
C GLU A 322 34.84 -30.47 14.72
N LYS A 323 35.81 -30.44 15.64
CA LYS A 323 35.63 -30.87 17.04
C LYS A 323 34.58 -30.05 17.78
N THR A 324 34.31 -28.82 17.36
CA THR A 324 33.25 -27.96 17.92
C THR A 324 31.95 -27.94 17.12
N ARG A 325 31.87 -28.65 15.99
CA ARG A 325 30.68 -28.80 15.14
C ARG A 325 29.56 -29.60 15.84
N PRO A 326 29.80 -30.78 16.45
CA PRO A 326 28.77 -31.50 17.22
C PRO A 326 28.24 -30.67 18.39
N LEU A 327 29.13 -29.92 19.05
CA LEU A 327 28.82 -29.02 20.17
C LEU A 327 27.96 -27.80 19.77
N SER A 328 27.63 -27.67 18.49
CA SER A 328 26.81 -26.59 17.93
C SER A 328 25.48 -27.08 17.37
N GLY A 329 25.29 -28.41 17.23
CA GLY A 329 24.10 -29.06 16.69
C GLY A 329 23.24 -29.81 17.73
N VAL A 330 23.65 -29.82 19.01
CA VAL A 330 22.75 -30.20 20.11
C VAL A 330 21.62 -29.18 20.15
N GLY A 331 20.37 -29.65 20.12
CA GLY A 331 19.19 -28.81 20.33
C GLY A 331 19.18 -28.26 21.76
N VAL A 332 19.84 -27.13 21.97
CA VAL A 332 19.87 -26.43 23.24
C VAL A 332 18.46 -25.91 23.51
N ALA A 333 17.80 -26.44 24.54
CA ALA A 333 16.52 -25.91 25.00
C ALA A 333 16.73 -24.45 25.42
N CYS A 334 16.27 -23.52 24.59
CA CYS A 334 16.37 -22.10 24.83
C CYS A 334 15.00 -21.53 25.23
N SER A 335 14.99 -20.36 25.87
CA SER A 335 13.73 -19.68 26.19
C SER A 335 12.87 -19.57 24.92
N PRO A 336 11.58 -19.94 24.95
CA PRO A 336 10.67 -19.63 23.86
C PRO A 336 10.73 -18.13 23.55
N GLN A 337 10.89 -17.79 22.27
CA GLN A 337 10.75 -16.43 21.77
C GLN A 337 9.90 -16.48 20.51
N LEU A 338 8.65 -16.06 20.63
CA LEU A 338 7.68 -16.10 19.52
C LEU A 338 7.73 -14.83 18.68
N PHE A 339 8.01 -13.68 19.31
CA PHE A 339 7.99 -12.38 18.64
C PHE A 339 9.36 -11.73 18.50
N ILE A 340 9.47 -10.84 17.52
CA ILE A 340 10.58 -9.90 17.37
C ILE A 340 10.08 -8.51 16.95
N ASP A 341 10.77 -7.49 17.45
CA ASP A 341 10.55 -6.08 17.11
C ASP A 341 11.76 -5.58 16.27
N ASP A 342 12.53 -4.60 16.74
CA ASP A 342 13.79 -4.18 16.11
C ASP A 342 14.98 -5.06 16.58
N THR A 343 15.83 -5.47 15.64
CA THR A 343 16.98 -6.36 15.90
C THR A 343 18.07 -6.23 14.83
N SER A 344 19.28 -6.70 15.13
CA SER A 344 20.32 -6.83 14.11
C SER A 344 20.12 -8.10 13.27
N LYS A 345 20.52 -8.07 11.99
CA LYS A 345 20.47 -9.21 11.06
C LYS A 345 20.97 -10.52 11.67
N ASN A 346 22.17 -10.49 12.27
CA ASN A 346 22.80 -11.66 12.85
C ASN A 346 21.98 -12.23 14.03
N LYS A 347 21.35 -11.36 14.83
CA LYS A 347 20.46 -11.78 15.92
C LYS A 347 19.14 -12.34 15.37
N LEU A 348 18.53 -11.70 14.37
CA LEU A 348 17.32 -12.22 13.69
C LEU A 348 17.51 -13.66 13.20
N ILE A 349 18.58 -13.90 12.42
CA ILE A 349 18.84 -15.21 11.79
C ILE A 349 19.18 -16.27 12.84
N MET A 350 20.00 -15.94 13.84
CA MET A 350 20.32 -16.86 14.93
C MET A 350 19.10 -17.19 15.80
N THR A 351 18.23 -16.22 16.09
CA THR A 351 17.00 -16.46 16.84
C THR A 351 15.99 -17.25 16.02
N LEU A 352 15.82 -16.98 14.71
CA LEU A 352 15.02 -17.84 13.82
C LEU A 352 15.50 -19.29 13.86
N ALA A 353 16.80 -19.52 13.73
CA ALA A 353 17.40 -20.86 13.79
C ALA A 353 17.16 -21.55 15.15
N GLN A 354 17.15 -20.81 16.26
CA GLN A 354 16.86 -21.33 17.60
C GLN A 354 15.37 -21.62 17.82
N GLN A 355 14.46 -20.88 17.19
CA GLN A 355 13.01 -20.98 17.37
C GLN A 355 12.36 -21.79 16.23
N GLY A 356 13.00 -22.87 15.77
CA GLY A 356 12.44 -23.79 14.78
C GLY A 356 12.23 -23.22 13.37
N GLY A 357 12.92 -22.12 13.04
CA GLY A 357 12.79 -21.42 11.77
C GLY A 357 11.60 -20.44 11.70
N CYS A 358 10.89 -20.18 12.81
CA CYS A 358 9.77 -19.23 12.82
C CYS A 358 9.91 -18.17 13.91
N LEU A 359 9.72 -16.92 13.53
CA LEU A 359 9.45 -15.78 14.41
C LEU A 359 8.25 -15.01 13.87
N SER A 360 7.68 -14.08 14.64
CA SER A 360 6.54 -13.29 14.17
C SER A 360 6.65 -11.84 14.62
N ILE A 361 6.00 -10.95 13.88
CA ILE A 361 5.93 -9.52 14.19
C ILE A 361 4.48 -9.20 14.50
N LEU A 362 4.21 -8.66 15.69
CA LEU A 362 2.89 -8.17 16.10
C LEU A 362 3.09 -6.80 16.75
N SER A 363 2.87 -5.73 15.98
CA SER A 363 3.34 -4.38 16.35
C SER A 363 2.24 -3.31 16.22
N PRO A 364 2.04 -2.44 17.24
CA PRO A 364 1.06 -1.35 17.23
C PRO A 364 1.58 -0.06 16.56
N GLU A 365 2.79 -0.12 15.96
CA GLU A 365 3.36 0.97 15.18
C GLU A 365 3.97 0.49 13.86
N GLY A 366 4.64 -0.67 13.85
CA GLY A 366 5.41 -1.19 12.72
C GLY A 366 6.68 -0.40 12.36
N SER A 367 6.90 0.76 12.98
CA SER A 367 7.97 1.72 12.70
C SER A 367 9.37 1.09 12.72
N GLY A 368 9.72 0.38 13.80
CA GLY A 368 11.01 -0.29 13.95
C GLY A 368 11.23 -1.41 12.93
N TYR A 369 10.23 -2.29 12.74
CA TYR A 369 10.29 -3.38 11.76
C TYR A 369 10.47 -2.85 10.33
N LEU A 370 9.70 -1.84 9.94
CA LEU A 370 9.79 -1.24 8.60
C LEU A 370 11.12 -0.50 8.36
N GLU A 371 11.74 0.03 9.42
CA GLU A 371 13.08 0.64 9.33
C GLU A 371 14.20 -0.42 9.28
N MET A 372 14.04 -1.55 9.98
CA MET A 372 14.95 -2.70 9.94
C MET A 372 15.04 -3.28 8.52
N ILE A 373 13.91 -3.58 7.88
CA ILE A 373 13.87 -4.09 6.49
C ILE A 373 14.32 -3.05 5.45
N ARG A 374 14.22 -1.75 5.76
CA ARG A 374 14.68 -0.67 4.87
C ARG A 374 16.20 -0.51 4.88
N LYS A 375 16.84 -0.81 6.02
CA LYS A 375 18.30 -0.67 6.21
C LYS A 375 19.10 -1.85 5.67
N ASP A 376 18.55 -3.06 5.73
CA ASP A 376 19.30 -4.29 5.44
C ASP A 376 18.63 -5.14 4.35
N LYS A 377 19.34 -5.31 3.22
CA LYS A 377 18.86 -6.07 2.05
C LYS A 377 18.74 -7.56 2.30
N GLU A 378 19.53 -8.15 3.20
CA GLU A 378 19.42 -9.57 3.55
C GLU A 378 18.22 -9.81 4.47
N ILE A 379 17.93 -8.88 5.39
CA ILE A 379 16.68 -8.95 6.18
C ILE A 379 15.48 -8.83 5.24
N LEU A 380 15.51 -7.91 4.27
CA LEU A 380 14.47 -7.79 3.24
C LEU A 380 14.29 -9.10 2.44
N ALA A 381 15.39 -9.71 1.99
CA ALA A 381 15.35 -11.00 1.29
C ALA A 381 14.77 -12.13 2.16
N LEU A 382 15.14 -12.17 3.44
CA LEU A 382 14.62 -13.14 4.41
C LEU A 382 13.11 -12.96 4.69
N VAL A 383 12.63 -11.72 4.70
CA VAL A 383 11.19 -11.41 4.79
C VAL A 383 10.45 -11.81 3.51
N LEU A 384 11.05 -11.65 2.32
CA LEU A 384 10.44 -12.14 1.08
C LEU A 384 10.31 -13.67 1.10
N LYS A 385 11.41 -14.37 1.40
CA LYS A 385 11.44 -15.84 1.53
C LYS A 385 10.50 -16.36 2.61
N GLY A 386 10.41 -15.65 3.73
CA GLY A 386 9.58 -16.03 4.87
C GLY A 386 8.06 -16.03 4.62
N TYR A 387 7.59 -15.43 3.53
CA TYR A 387 6.17 -15.43 3.10
C TYR A 387 5.77 -16.72 2.38
N ASP A 388 6.73 -17.31 1.65
CA ASP A 388 6.56 -18.48 0.80
C ASP A 388 7.32 -19.72 1.34
N MET A 389 7.94 -19.60 2.52
CA MET A 389 8.80 -20.59 3.19
C MET A 389 10.00 -21.08 2.37
N GLU A 390 10.55 -20.21 1.52
CA GLU A 390 11.70 -20.52 0.67
C GLU A 390 12.99 -20.64 1.48
N GLU A 391 13.83 -21.62 1.13
CA GLU A 391 15.08 -21.91 1.84
C GLU A 391 16.04 -20.71 1.85
N HIS A 392 16.59 -20.41 3.03
CA HIS A 392 17.57 -19.36 3.23
C HIS A 392 18.86 -19.92 3.80
N ASP A 393 19.92 -19.90 3.00
CA ASP A 393 21.26 -20.34 3.40
C ASP A 393 22.24 -19.17 3.45
N GLY A 394 23.19 -19.21 4.38
CA GLY A 394 24.21 -18.17 4.50
C GLY A 394 25.24 -18.37 5.62
N LEU A 395 26.36 -17.65 5.51
CA LEU A 395 27.45 -17.63 6.49
C LEU A 395 27.35 -16.39 7.38
N TYR A 396 27.24 -16.59 8.70
CA TYR A 396 27.06 -15.51 9.66
C TYR A 396 28.13 -15.56 10.77
N MET A 397 28.56 -14.39 11.25
CA MET A 397 29.45 -14.18 12.42
C MET A 397 30.50 -15.28 12.68
N GLY A 398 31.70 -15.14 12.11
CA GLY A 398 32.80 -16.09 12.39
C GLY A 398 32.61 -17.46 11.75
N ARG A 399 32.14 -17.49 10.49
CA ARG A 399 31.93 -18.70 9.67
C ARG A 399 30.89 -19.69 10.21
N LYS A 400 29.93 -19.26 11.05
CA LYS A 400 28.79 -20.11 11.41
C LYS A 400 27.79 -20.14 10.26
N HIS A 401 27.83 -21.23 9.49
CA HIS A 401 26.84 -21.56 8.48
C HIS A 401 25.47 -21.78 9.15
N VAL A 402 24.43 -21.11 8.63
CA VAL A 402 23.05 -21.24 9.11
C VAL A 402 22.13 -21.42 7.91
N ASN A 403 21.65 -22.65 7.76
CA ASN A 403 20.63 -23.03 6.79
C ASN A 403 19.25 -23.01 7.48
N LEU A 404 18.35 -22.17 6.97
CA LEU A 404 16.94 -22.13 7.35
C LEU A 404 16.13 -22.75 6.21
N LYS A 405 15.78 -24.04 6.32
CA LYS A 405 15.04 -24.77 5.27
C LYS A 405 13.69 -24.14 4.91
N ASN A 406 12.94 -23.71 5.93
CA ASN A 406 11.61 -23.13 5.78
C ASN A 406 11.46 -21.94 6.76
N PRO A 407 12.06 -20.77 6.49
CA PRO A 407 11.87 -19.60 7.32
C PRO A 407 10.40 -19.16 7.30
N ALA A 408 9.88 -18.69 8.42
CA ALA A 408 8.52 -18.20 8.53
C ALA A 408 8.49 -16.92 9.38
N LEU A 409 7.87 -15.86 8.84
CA LEU A 409 7.78 -14.53 9.48
C LEU A 409 6.36 -13.94 9.50
N PRO A 410 5.31 -14.62 10.02
CA PRO A 410 3.96 -14.05 10.16
C PRO A 410 4.00 -12.63 10.75
N THR A 411 3.29 -11.71 10.10
CA THR A 411 3.46 -10.28 10.36
C THR A 411 2.10 -9.60 10.46
N VAL A 412 1.81 -8.99 11.61
CA VAL A 412 0.61 -8.20 11.87
C VAL A 412 1.03 -6.81 12.33
N LEU A 413 0.85 -5.81 11.45
CA LEU A 413 1.16 -4.42 11.74
C LEU A 413 -0.13 -3.62 11.88
N MET A 414 -0.27 -2.88 12.99
CA MET A 414 -1.32 -1.88 13.17
C MET A 414 -0.70 -0.49 13.12
N VAL A 415 -0.61 0.09 11.93
CA VAL A 415 0.21 1.30 11.66
C VAL A 415 -0.64 2.57 11.57
N GLN A 416 0.00 3.75 11.64
CA GLN A 416 -0.65 5.04 11.31
C GLN A 416 -0.59 5.32 9.80
N PRO A 417 -1.49 6.17 9.24
CA PRO A 417 -1.49 6.48 7.81
C PRO A 417 -0.16 7.02 7.26
N ASN A 418 0.56 7.86 7.99
CA ASN A 418 1.90 8.33 7.59
C ASN A 418 2.96 7.20 7.51
N ILE A 419 2.80 6.13 8.28
CA ILE A 419 3.69 4.94 8.21
C ILE A 419 3.29 4.08 7.00
N ALA A 420 2.00 3.86 6.79
CA ALA A 420 1.48 3.18 5.59
C ALA A 420 1.88 3.91 4.29
N TYR A 421 1.77 5.25 4.26
CA TYR A 421 2.25 6.10 3.17
C TYR A 421 3.72 5.80 2.83
N LYS A 422 4.61 5.86 3.82
CA LYS A 422 6.05 5.59 3.63
C LYS A 422 6.35 4.16 3.17
N PHE A 423 5.45 3.21 3.46
CA PHE A 423 5.61 1.81 3.10
C PHE A 423 5.13 1.51 1.68
N PHE A 424 3.87 1.82 1.34
CA PHE A 424 3.27 1.46 0.05
C PHE A 424 3.73 2.34 -1.13
N GLU A 425 4.17 3.58 -0.87
CA GLU A 425 4.78 4.46 -1.88
C GLU A 425 6.27 4.14 -2.15
N ASN A 426 6.89 3.25 -1.37
CA ASN A 426 8.28 2.88 -1.59
C ASN A 426 8.41 2.00 -2.83
N SER A 427 8.87 2.58 -3.94
CA SER A 427 9.00 1.87 -5.22
C SER A 427 9.94 0.68 -5.12
N SER A 428 11.06 0.80 -4.40
CA SER A 428 11.99 -0.32 -4.20
C SER A 428 11.35 -1.51 -3.45
N PHE A 429 10.48 -1.26 -2.46
CA PHE A 429 9.70 -2.34 -1.82
C PHE A 429 8.61 -2.92 -2.73
N ARG A 430 8.07 -2.13 -3.67
CA ARG A 430 7.09 -2.58 -4.67
C ARG A 430 7.75 -3.45 -5.74
N GLU A 431 8.87 -3.00 -6.28
CA GLU A 431 9.68 -3.64 -7.33
C GLU A 431 10.21 -5.01 -6.90
N VAL A 432 10.69 -5.17 -5.66
CA VAL A 432 11.09 -6.49 -5.12
C VAL A 432 9.90 -7.36 -4.67
N GLY A 433 8.67 -6.88 -4.83
CA GLY A 433 7.46 -7.64 -4.49
C GLY A 433 7.20 -7.80 -2.99
N LEU A 434 7.69 -6.89 -2.14
CA LEU A 434 7.38 -6.89 -0.70
C LEU A 434 5.97 -6.34 -0.44
N THR A 435 5.68 -5.10 -0.85
CA THR A 435 4.39 -4.46 -0.54
C THR A 435 3.16 -5.23 -1.07
N PRO A 436 3.20 -5.92 -2.23
CA PRO A 436 2.10 -6.79 -2.66
C PRO A 436 1.83 -8.03 -1.78
N ARG A 437 2.80 -8.47 -0.97
CA ARG A 437 2.61 -9.58 -0.02
C ARG A 437 1.81 -9.15 1.21
N PHE A 438 1.84 -7.86 1.56
CA PHE A 438 0.99 -7.32 2.63
C PHE A 438 -0.46 -7.20 2.20
N SER A 439 -1.38 -7.39 3.14
CA SER A 439 -2.82 -7.22 3.00
C SER A 439 -3.21 -5.90 3.69
N PRO A 440 -3.36 -4.79 2.94
CA PRO A 440 -3.69 -3.49 3.50
C PRO A 440 -5.18 -3.42 3.87
N TYR A 441 -5.49 -2.86 5.03
CA TYR A 441 -6.85 -2.48 5.41
C TYR A 441 -6.81 -1.07 6.00
N PHE A 442 -7.61 -0.14 5.49
CA PHE A 442 -7.69 1.23 6.02
C PHE A 442 -8.94 1.39 6.84
N SER A 443 -8.77 1.48 8.16
CA SER A 443 -9.89 1.58 9.09
C SER A 443 -10.49 2.98 9.10
N SER A 444 -11.78 3.07 8.78
CA SER A 444 -12.59 4.28 8.96
C SER A 444 -12.81 4.62 10.44
N GLY A 445 -12.72 3.60 11.30
CA GLY A 445 -12.84 3.68 12.75
C GLY A 445 -14.28 3.55 13.21
N ASN A 446 -14.51 2.72 14.23
CA ASN A 446 -15.85 2.47 14.75
C ASN A 446 -16.39 3.69 15.52
N SER A 447 -17.20 4.52 14.86
CA SER A 447 -17.81 5.71 15.46
C SER A 447 -18.83 5.38 16.56
N SER A 448 -19.41 4.17 16.55
CA SER A 448 -20.36 3.71 17.58
C SER A 448 -19.69 3.38 18.91
N ALA A 449 -18.38 3.06 18.90
CA ALA A 449 -17.60 2.69 20.08
C ALA A 449 -17.10 3.91 20.92
N ARG A 450 -17.66 5.11 20.71
CA ARG A 450 -17.32 6.32 21.51
C ARG A 450 -18.05 6.42 22.86
N GLY A 451 -18.84 5.41 23.25
CA GLY A 451 -19.49 5.32 24.56
C GLY A 451 -18.68 4.53 25.60
N GLU A 452 -19.04 4.66 26.88
CA GLU A 452 -18.48 3.84 27.96
C GLU A 452 -19.00 2.40 27.89
N TYR A 453 -18.29 1.53 27.17
CA TYR A 453 -18.54 0.09 27.18
C TYR A 453 -17.24 -0.67 27.45
N ILE A 454 -17.16 -1.25 28.65
CA ILE A 454 -16.27 -2.35 28.98
C ILE A 454 -16.97 -3.63 28.51
N CYS A 455 -16.29 -4.55 27.82
CA CYS A 455 -16.94 -5.80 27.42
C CYS A 455 -17.31 -6.60 28.68
N GLN A 456 -18.61 -6.69 28.99
CA GLN A 456 -19.14 -7.36 30.20
C GLN A 456 -19.02 -8.90 30.14
N HIS A 457 -18.40 -9.45 29.11
CA HIS A 457 -18.35 -10.87 28.78
C HIS A 457 -16.91 -11.33 28.56
N THR A 458 -16.10 -11.30 29.62
CA THR A 458 -14.71 -11.79 29.63
C THR A 458 -14.57 -13.21 29.11
N ASP A 459 -15.60 -14.04 29.30
CA ASP A 459 -15.63 -15.45 28.90
C ASP A 459 -15.51 -15.63 27.38
N ARG A 460 -16.01 -14.66 26.59
CA ARG A 460 -15.85 -14.65 25.12
C ARG A 460 -14.40 -14.45 24.73
N LEU A 461 -13.69 -13.57 25.41
CA LEU A 461 -12.27 -13.31 25.16
C LEU A 461 -11.40 -14.54 25.49
N HIS A 462 -11.84 -15.39 26.43
CA HIS A 462 -11.15 -16.64 26.74
C HIS A 462 -11.23 -17.67 25.59
N VAL A 463 -12.25 -17.60 24.71
CA VAL A 463 -12.32 -18.45 23.50
C VAL A 463 -11.11 -18.19 22.59
N TYR A 464 -10.78 -16.92 22.33
CA TYR A 464 -9.58 -16.54 21.58
C TYR A 464 -8.30 -17.08 22.24
N GLU A 465 -8.16 -16.93 23.56
CA GLU A 465 -6.99 -17.43 24.28
C GLU A 465 -6.85 -18.95 24.18
N THR A 466 -7.96 -19.69 24.31
CA THR A 466 -8.01 -21.15 24.20
C THR A 466 -7.61 -21.61 22.80
N LYS A 467 -8.19 -21.00 21.75
CA LYS A 467 -7.89 -21.33 20.35
C LYS A 467 -6.41 -21.09 20.01
N ILE A 468 -5.85 -19.96 20.44
CA ILE A 468 -4.43 -19.63 20.20
C ILE A 468 -3.50 -20.59 20.96
N LYS A 469 -3.78 -20.90 22.23
CA LYS A 469 -2.99 -21.85 23.02
C LYS A 469 -3.02 -23.26 22.43
N SER A 470 -4.21 -23.74 22.06
CA SER A 470 -4.43 -25.03 21.41
C SER A 470 -3.61 -25.20 20.12
N LEU A 471 -3.60 -24.17 19.26
CA LEU A 471 -2.77 -24.16 18.05
C LEU A 471 -1.27 -24.13 18.36
N LEU A 472 -0.83 -23.37 19.38
CA LEU A 472 0.57 -23.34 19.81
C LEU A 472 1.02 -24.69 20.41
N GLU A 473 0.20 -25.34 21.22
CA GLU A 473 0.43 -26.69 21.76
C GLU A 473 0.67 -27.72 20.63
N CYS A 474 -0.06 -27.58 19.51
CA CYS A 474 0.09 -28.45 18.34
C CYS A 474 1.29 -28.08 17.44
N CYS A 475 1.58 -26.78 17.26
CA CYS A 475 2.47 -26.30 16.19
C CYS A 475 3.84 -25.81 16.68
N TYR A 476 4.02 -25.54 17.97
CA TYR A 476 5.26 -24.99 18.50
C TYR A 476 6.38 -26.03 18.54
N THR A 477 7.52 -25.68 17.93
CA THR A 477 8.75 -26.45 18.05
C THR A 477 9.96 -25.53 17.88
N GLN A 478 11.08 -25.94 18.48
CA GLN A 478 12.40 -25.35 18.27
C GLN A 478 13.24 -26.14 17.24
N ASN A 479 12.70 -27.23 16.67
CA ASN A 479 13.37 -28.01 15.62
C ASN A 479 13.28 -27.30 14.26
N GLN A 480 14.42 -27.06 13.61
CA GLN A 480 14.49 -26.45 12.27
C GLN A 480 13.95 -27.37 11.17
N SER A 481 13.98 -28.69 11.36
CA SER A 481 13.30 -29.67 10.50
C SER A 481 11.91 -29.96 11.05
N ARG A 482 11.11 -28.92 11.27
CA ARG A 482 9.71 -29.04 11.73
C ARG A 482 8.85 -29.74 10.68
N ASN A 483 7.85 -30.48 11.15
CA ASN A 483 6.89 -31.11 10.25
C ASN A 483 5.96 -30.04 9.64
N ILE A 484 5.69 -30.12 8.33
CA ILE A 484 4.76 -29.24 7.64
C ILE A 484 3.50 -30.05 7.30
N VAL A 485 2.42 -29.75 8.02
CA VAL A 485 1.10 -30.36 7.82
C VAL A 485 0.47 -29.80 6.55
N LYS A 486 -0.01 -30.70 5.67
CA LYS A 486 -0.62 -30.34 4.38
C LYS A 486 -2.14 -30.44 4.45
N LEU A 487 -2.82 -29.31 4.62
CA LEU A 487 -4.28 -29.26 4.59
C LEU A 487 -4.79 -29.54 3.18
N GLN A 488 -5.79 -30.41 3.08
CA GLN A 488 -6.49 -30.72 1.84
C GLN A 488 -7.77 -29.87 1.74
N ILE A 489 -8.18 -29.59 0.51
CA ILE A 489 -9.39 -28.80 0.21
C ILE A 489 -10.51 -29.69 -0.36
N SER A 490 -11.78 -29.30 -0.17
CA SER A 490 -12.92 -29.95 -0.83
C SER A 490 -13.00 -29.57 -2.32
N CYS A 491 -13.74 -30.34 -3.13
CA CYS A 491 -13.80 -30.09 -4.57
C CYS A 491 -14.54 -28.79 -4.89
N GLU A 492 -15.66 -28.56 -4.20
CA GLU A 492 -16.52 -27.38 -4.29
C GLU A 492 -15.76 -26.11 -3.87
N ALA A 493 -14.92 -26.22 -2.85
CA ALA A 493 -14.06 -25.14 -2.39
C ALA A 493 -12.93 -24.82 -3.39
N MET A 494 -12.39 -25.84 -4.07
CA MET A 494 -11.41 -25.65 -5.15
C MET A 494 -12.05 -25.01 -6.40
N GLU A 495 -13.30 -25.35 -6.72
CA GLU A 495 -14.07 -24.69 -7.78
C GLU A 495 -14.27 -23.19 -7.48
N ALA A 496 -14.68 -22.84 -6.26
CA ALA A 496 -14.83 -21.44 -5.83
C ALA A 496 -13.52 -20.63 -5.93
N ILE A 497 -12.36 -21.24 -5.65
CA ILE A 497 -11.05 -20.61 -5.84
C ILE A 497 -10.75 -20.40 -7.33
N ASN A 498 -11.07 -21.37 -8.19
CA ASN A 498 -10.87 -21.23 -9.63
C ASN A 498 -11.79 -20.15 -10.23
N ASP A 499 -13.01 -19.99 -9.71
CA ASP A 499 -13.92 -18.89 -10.07
C ASP A 499 -13.34 -17.53 -9.68
N PHE A 500 -12.83 -17.40 -8.45
CA PHE A 500 -12.16 -16.18 -8.02
C PHE A 500 -10.89 -15.88 -8.84
N ARG A 501 -10.15 -16.90 -9.27
CA ARG A 501 -9.03 -16.71 -10.20
C ARG A 501 -9.48 -16.18 -11.57
N ARG A 502 -10.63 -16.65 -12.10
CA ARG A 502 -11.21 -16.12 -13.35
C ARG A 502 -11.64 -14.66 -13.21
N GLU A 503 -12.23 -14.28 -12.08
CA GLU A 503 -12.55 -12.88 -11.72
C GLU A 503 -11.29 -12.00 -11.69
N LEU A 504 -10.22 -12.44 -11.01
CA LEU A 504 -8.96 -11.70 -10.95
C LEU A 504 -8.31 -11.50 -12.33
N LEU A 505 -8.36 -12.51 -13.20
CA LEU A 505 -7.87 -12.40 -14.58
C LEU A 505 -8.67 -11.37 -15.40
N ALA A 506 -10.00 -11.29 -15.20
CA ALA A 506 -10.83 -10.26 -15.83
C ALA A 506 -10.43 -8.85 -15.36
N ILE A 507 -10.17 -8.65 -14.06
CA ILE A 507 -9.69 -7.37 -13.50
C ILE A 507 -8.31 -7.01 -14.09
N LEU A 508 -7.38 -7.97 -14.13
CA LEU A 508 -6.04 -7.79 -14.70
C LEU A 508 -6.03 -7.45 -16.20
N SER A 509 -7.07 -7.81 -16.95
CA SER A 509 -7.22 -7.43 -18.37
C SER A 509 -7.55 -5.95 -18.59
N THR A 510 -7.85 -5.19 -17.52
CA THR A 510 -8.16 -3.76 -17.60
C THR A 510 -6.90 -2.89 -17.43
N ASN A 511 -6.78 -1.82 -18.22
CA ASN A 511 -5.59 -0.94 -18.21
C ASN A 511 -5.40 -0.12 -16.92
N ASN A 512 -6.36 -0.14 -15.98
CA ASN A 512 -6.38 0.77 -14.83
C ASN A 512 -5.62 0.25 -13.59
N VAL A 513 -5.19 -1.02 -13.58
CA VAL A 513 -4.64 -1.68 -12.37
C VAL A 513 -3.11 -1.77 -12.33
N ARG A 514 -2.39 -1.02 -13.19
CA ARG A 514 -0.93 -1.16 -13.41
C ARG A 514 -0.09 -1.21 -12.13
N ASN A 515 -0.41 -0.39 -11.13
CA ASN A 515 0.36 -0.31 -9.88
C ASN A 515 0.07 -1.45 -8.88
N MET A 516 -1.01 -2.21 -9.08
CA MET A 516 -1.47 -3.28 -8.19
C MET A 516 -1.48 -4.68 -8.84
N ILE A 517 -0.98 -4.83 -10.08
CA ILE A 517 -0.88 -6.12 -10.80
C ILE A 517 -0.29 -7.20 -9.87
N SER A 518 0.88 -6.95 -9.29
CA SER A 518 1.57 -7.93 -8.44
C SER A 518 0.88 -8.25 -7.11
N PHE A 519 -0.14 -7.47 -6.71
CA PHE A 519 -1.03 -7.77 -5.59
C PHE A 519 -2.20 -8.63 -6.04
N LEU A 520 -2.84 -8.30 -7.18
CA LEU A 520 -3.91 -9.10 -7.79
C LEU A 520 -3.43 -10.51 -8.15
N GLU A 521 -2.20 -10.63 -8.67
CA GLU A 521 -1.51 -11.91 -8.91
C GLU A 521 -1.34 -12.75 -7.63
N LYS A 522 -1.40 -12.15 -6.44
CA LYS A 522 -1.28 -12.84 -5.14
C LYS A 522 -2.60 -12.93 -4.38
N ALA A 523 -3.66 -12.27 -4.87
CA ALA A 523 -4.96 -12.22 -4.21
C ALA A 523 -5.57 -13.62 -4.02
N HIS A 524 -5.47 -14.50 -5.03
CA HIS A 524 -5.96 -15.87 -4.90
C HIS A 524 -5.21 -16.67 -3.80
N GLY A 525 -3.88 -16.54 -3.70
CA GLY A 525 -3.09 -17.15 -2.61
C GLY A 525 -3.41 -16.56 -1.22
N LYS A 526 -3.71 -15.25 -1.14
CA LYS A 526 -4.22 -14.60 0.09
C LYS A 526 -5.57 -15.17 0.52
N ALA A 527 -6.50 -15.36 -0.42
CA ALA A 527 -7.81 -15.95 -0.12
C ALA A 527 -7.68 -17.37 0.47
N VAL A 528 -6.74 -18.17 -0.05
CA VAL A 528 -6.45 -19.51 0.48
C VAL A 528 -5.83 -19.45 1.88
N ARG A 529 -4.87 -18.56 2.13
CA ARG A 529 -4.25 -18.37 3.46
C ARG A 529 -5.31 -17.99 4.50
N LEU A 530 -6.17 -17.01 4.18
CA LEU A 530 -7.28 -16.59 5.03
C LEU A 530 -8.31 -17.72 5.27
N ALA A 531 -8.64 -18.50 4.23
CA ALA A 531 -9.50 -19.68 4.36
C ALA A 531 -8.89 -20.74 5.30
N GLY A 532 -7.59 -20.97 5.20
CA GLY A 532 -6.85 -21.81 6.15
C GLY A 532 -6.91 -21.27 7.58
N ALA A 533 -6.80 -19.97 7.79
CA ALA A 533 -6.96 -19.37 9.12
C ALA A 533 -8.38 -19.55 9.69
N PHE A 534 -9.43 -19.43 8.87
CA PHE A 534 -10.81 -19.78 9.28
C PHE A 534 -10.95 -21.29 9.62
N HIS A 535 -10.32 -22.17 8.84
CA HIS A 535 -10.30 -23.62 9.12
C HIS A 535 -9.61 -23.95 10.44
N LEU A 536 -8.46 -23.32 10.71
CA LEU A 536 -7.74 -23.46 11.99
C LEU A 536 -8.52 -22.91 13.19
N TRP A 537 -9.30 -21.84 13.01
CA TRP A 537 -10.22 -21.39 14.06
C TRP A 537 -11.27 -22.47 14.37
N LYS A 538 -11.90 -23.02 13.33
CA LYS A 538 -12.99 -24.00 13.45
C LYS A 538 -12.52 -25.34 14.03
N TYR A 539 -11.33 -25.80 13.65
CA TYR A 539 -10.79 -27.12 13.99
C TYR A 539 -9.43 -27.05 14.69
N ASP A 540 -9.28 -26.26 15.75
CA ASP A 540 -7.99 -25.93 16.39
C ASP A 540 -7.14 -27.14 16.82
N LYS A 541 -7.74 -28.30 17.16
CA LYS A 541 -7.03 -29.55 17.46
C LYS A 541 -7.06 -30.59 16.32
N LEU A 542 -8.10 -30.58 15.49
CA LEU A 542 -8.41 -31.62 14.50
C LEU A 542 -8.32 -31.10 13.05
N PHE A 543 -7.62 -29.99 12.83
CA PHE A 543 -7.50 -29.35 11.50
C PHE A 543 -6.90 -30.27 10.44
N HIS A 544 -6.08 -31.23 10.84
CA HIS A 544 -5.42 -32.19 9.95
C HIS A 544 -6.34 -33.38 9.57
N GLU A 545 -7.39 -33.64 10.33
CA GLU A 545 -8.40 -34.67 10.03
C GLU A 545 -9.50 -34.15 9.09
N ASN A 546 -9.66 -32.83 9.01
CA ASN A 546 -10.74 -32.16 8.29
C ASN A 546 -10.21 -31.45 7.03
N LYS A 547 -10.98 -31.52 5.94
CA LYS A 547 -10.69 -30.73 4.73
C LYS A 547 -11.21 -29.29 4.88
N ILE A 548 -10.53 -28.33 4.25
CA ILE A 548 -11.04 -26.96 4.11
C ILE A 548 -12.30 -27.00 3.23
N GLY A 549 -13.40 -26.47 3.75
CA GLY A 549 -14.70 -26.47 3.10
C GLY A 549 -15.00 -25.21 2.30
N LEU A 550 -16.16 -25.21 1.65
CA LEU A 550 -16.64 -24.10 0.83
C LEU A 550 -16.87 -22.82 1.65
N ASN A 551 -17.34 -22.94 2.90
CA ASN A 551 -17.64 -21.78 3.75
C ASN A 551 -16.34 -21.03 4.12
N GLU A 552 -15.31 -21.75 4.54
CA GLU A 552 -14.02 -21.17 4.92
C GLU A 552 -13.37 -20.46 3.72
N VAL A 553 -13.43 -21.08 2.53
CA VAL A 553 -12.98 -20.48 1.27
C VAL A 553 -13.81 -19.25 0.88
N THR A 554 -15.13 -19.30 1.03
CA THR A 554 -16.00 -18.16 0.71
C THR A 554 -15.65 -16.95 1.58
N CYS A 555 -15.47 -17.15 2.89
CA CYS A 555 -14.99 -16.11 3.81
C CYS A 555 -13.61 -15.57 3.40
N GLY A 556 -12.67 -16.43 3.01
CA GLY A 556 -11.34 -16.03 2.53
C GLY A 556 -11.39 -15.19 1.25
N ILE A 557 -12.24 -15.57 0.29
CA ILE A 557 -12.46 -14.85 -0.97
C ILE A 557 -13.13 -13.49 -0.71
N GLU A 558 -14.21 -13.44 0.08
CA GLU A 558 -14.91 -12.19 0.39
C GLU A 558 -14.00 -11.17 1.10
N LEU A 559 -13.24 -11.62 2.12
CA LEU A 559 -12.29 -10.77 2.81
C LEU A 559 -11.17 -10.31 1.88
N THR A 560 -10.76 -11.14 0.91
CA THR A 560 -9.80 -10.73 -0.12
C THR A 560 -10.38 -9.71 -1.11
N ARG A 561 -11.65 -9.85 -1.54
CA ARG A 561 -12.32 -8.85 -2.39
C ARG A 561 -12.37 -7.48 -1.69
N LEU A 562 -12.64 -7.47 -0.39
CA LEU A 562 -12.56 -6.25 0.42
C LEU A 562 -11.12 -5.68 0.47
N LEU A 563 -10.11 -6.53 0.67
CA LEU A 563 -8.70 -6.13 0.67
C LEU A 563 -8.22 -5.58 -0.71
N ILE A 564 -8.83 -6.00 -1.82
CA ILE A 564 -8.50 -5.49 -3.17
C ILE A 564 -8.80 -3.98 -3.28
N ALA A 565 -9.93 -3.49 -2.74
CA ALA A 565 -10.25 -2.06 -2.77
C ALA A 565 -9.31 -1.23 -1.88
N HIS A 566 -8.90 -1.77 -0.73
CA HIS A 566 -7.87 -1.15 0.11
C HIS A 566 -6.49 -1.16 -0.57
N ALA A 567 -6.17 -2.20 -1.34
CA ALA A 567 -4.95 -2.27 -2.14
C ALA A 567 -4.97 -1.27 -3.30
N GLU A 568 -6.10 -1.10 -3.99
CA GLU A 568 -6.28 -0.06 -5.02
C GLU A 568 -5.93 1.32 -4.45
N PHE A 569 -6.44 1.66 -3.26
CA PHE A 569 -6.09 2.91 -2.57
C PHE A 569 -4.61 2.99 -2.13
N ALA A 570 -4.02 1.87 -1.69
CA ALA A 570 -2.62 1.82 -1.26
C ALA A 570 -1.62 1.98 -2.42
N PHE A 571 -1.95 1.46 -3.60
CA PHE A 571 -1.07 1.43 -4.77
C PHE A 571 -1.37 2.51 -5.82
N SER A 572 -2.55 3.16 -5.74
CA SER A 572 -2.91 4.32 -6.55
C SER A 572 -1.95 5.48 -6.34
N ASP A 573 -1.50 6.11 -7.44
CA ASP A 573 -0.67 7.32 -7.43
C ASP A 573 -1.33 8.52 -6.71
N TYR A 574 -2.64 8.42 -6.46
CA TYR A 574 -3.50 9.48 -5.94
C TYR A 574 -4.12 9.16 -4.58
N GLY A 575 -4.11 7.89 -4.13
CA GLY A 575 -4.78 7.46 -2.89
C GLY A 575 -4.07 7.97 -1.64
N LEU A 576 -3.14 7.18 -1.11
CA LEU A 576 -2.30 7.55 0.04
C LEU A 576 -1.64 8.93 -0.11
N ARG A 577 -1.14 9.26 -1.30
CA ARG A 577 -0.46 10.52 -1.59
C ARG A 577 -1.40 11.73 -1.64
N GLY A 578 -2.57 11.59 -2.26
CA GLY A 578 -3.56 12.66 -2.34
C GLY A 578 -4.15 13.02 -0.98
N TYR A 579 -4.44 12.03 -0.13
CA TYR A 579 -4.91 12.28 1.25
C TYR A 579 -3.84 12.97 2.11
N ARG A 580 -2.57 12.57 1.97
CA ARG A 580 -1.45 13.24 2.63
C ARG A 580 -1.27 14.69 2.18
N ASP A 581 -1.42 14.96 0.88
CA ASP A 581 -1.36 16.34 0.36
C ASP A 581 -2.60 17.16 0.77
N ALA A 582 -3.78 16.53 0.90
CA ALA A 582 -4.99 17.15 1.42
C ALA A 582 -4.85 17.57 2.90
N ASP A 583 -4.29 16.72 3.77
CA ASP A 583 -3.93 17.11 5.15
C ASP A 583 -2.96 18.29 5.13
N ARG A 584 -1.88 18.24 4.33
CA ARG A 584 -0.92 19.37 4.24
C ARG A 584 -1.59 20.69 3.85
N ILE A 585 -2.60 20.66 2.97
CA ILE A 585 -3.41 21.83 2.61
C ILE A 585 -4.23 22.31 3.82
N ILE A 586 -4.92 21.42 4.54
CA ILE A 586 -5.65 21.78 5.76
C ILE A 586 -4.70 22.42 6.79
N GLN A 587 -3.55 21.79 7.07
CA GLN A 587 -2.56 22.30 8.03
C GLN A 587 -2.01 23.67 7.62
N TYR A 588 -1.84 23.93 6.31
CA TYR A 588 -1.45 25.24 5.78
C TYR A 588 -2.55 26.30 5.98
N LEU A 589 -3.80 25.97 5.63
CA LEU A 589 -4.95 26.86 5.76
C LEU A 589 -5.27 27.21 7.22
N LEU A 590 -5.08 26.27 8.15
CA LEU A 590 -5.29 26.48 9.59
C LEU A 590 -4.21 27.35 10.28
N ARG A 591 -2.98 27.38 9.73
CA ARG A 591 -1.84 28.14 10.28
C ARG A 591 -1.73 29.55 9.70
N SER A 592 -2.12 29.71 8.45
CA SER A 592 -2.14 31.01 7.78
C SER A 592 -3.22 31.90 8.41
N HIS A 593 -3.02 33.21 8.45
CA HIS A 593 -3.95 34.19 9.06
C HIS A 593 -5.24 34.41 8.24
N PHE A 594 -5.74 33.36 7.58
CA PHE A 594 -6.95 33.32 6.78
C PHE A 594 -8.20 33.28 7.66
N ASN A 595 -8.41 34.33 8.46
CA ASN A 595 -9.55 34.45 9.38
C ASN A 595 -10.85 34.95 8.71
N GLU A 596 -10.84 35.16 7.39
CA GLU A 596 -12.01 35.61 6.63
C GLU A 596 -12.77 34.41 6.04
N VAL A 597 -13.96 34.17 6.58
CA VAL A 597 -14.86 33.08 6.17
C VAL A 597 -15.36 33.24 4.72
N HIS A 598 -15.18 34.41 4.12
CA HIS A 598 -15.62 34.76 2.76
C HIS A 598 -14.49 35.05 1.76
N SER A 599 -13.26 34.60 2.02
CA SER A 599 -12.18 34.70 1.02
C SER A 599 -12.27 33.60 -0.05
N VAL A 600 -11.83 33.94 -1.26
CA VAL A 600 -11.69 33.00 -2.40
C VAL A 600 -10.22 32.67 -2.59
N TYR A 601 -9.90 31.37 -2.49
CA TYR A 601 -8.54 30.84 -2.63
C TYR A 601 -8.31 30.30 -4.03
N ASN A 602 -7.05 30.11 -4.45
CA ASN A 602 -6.75 29.44 -5.72
C ASN A 602 -5.62 28.42 -5.64
N SER A 603 -5.62 27.45 -6.57
CA SER A 603 -4.63 26.36 -6.56
C SER A 603 -3.19 26.83 -6.62
N ARG A 604 -2.89 27.99 -7.23
CA ARG A 604 -1.52 28.49 -7.34
C ARG A 604 -0.95 28.89 -5.98
N GLU A 605 -1.74 29.41 -5.06
CA GLU A 605 -1.28 29.67 -3.69
C GLU A 605 -0.83 28.37 -3.03
N ILE A 606 -1.64 27.31 -3.15
CA ILE A 606 -1.28 25.97 -2.66
C ILE A 606 0.02 25.47 -3.30
N GLU A 607 0.13 25.55 -4.63
CA GLU A 607 1.32 25.16 -5.41
C GLU A 607 2.58 25.97 -5.01
N GLN A 608 2.42 27.24 -4.63
CA GLN A 608 3.54 28.14 -4.28
C GLN A 608 3.97 28.02 -2.81
N TYR A 609 3.03 27.91 -1.88
CA TYR A 609 3.33 27.89 -0.44
C TYR A 609 3.61 26.48 0.10
N ILE A 610 3.06 25.42 -0.50
CA ILE A 610 3.27 24.04 -0.04
C ILE A 610 4.34 23.34 -0.87
N ARG A 611 5.61 23.44 -0.40
CA ARG A 611 6.79 22.88 -1.10
C ARG A 611 6.54 21.44 -1.57
N GLY A 612 6.76 21.22 -2.87
CA GLY A 612 6.73 19.91 -3.50
C GLY A 612 5.33 19.36 -3.74
N ILE A 613 4.29 20.20 -3.80
CA ILE A 613 3.00 19.89 -4.43
C ILE A 613 2.97 20.60 -5.79
N ASP A 614 2.82 19.83 -6.86
CA ASP A 614 2.62 20.34 -8.22
C ASP A 614 1.12 20.57 -8.52
N ARG A 615 0.82 21.14 -9.69
CA ARG A 615 -0.54 21.47 -10.12
C ARG A 615 -1.47 20.24 -10.14
N GLU A 616 -0.97 19.07 -10.54
CA GLU A 616 -1.78 17.86 -10.66
C GLU A 616 -2.16 17.36 -9.26
N ARG A 617 -1.18 17.21 -8.37
CA ARG A 617 -1.39 16.82 -6.98
C ARG A 617 -2.25 17.82 -6.20
N ALA A 618 -2.09 19.11 -6.45
CA ALA A 618 -3.00 20.13 -5.90
C ALA A 618 -4.44 19.88 -6.38
N CYS A 619 -4.66 19.59 -7.67
CA CYS A 619 -6.00 19.28 -8.19
C CYS A 619 -6.62 18.03 -7.55
N ILE A 620 -5.83 16.99 -7.28
CA ILE A 620 -6.27 15.75 -6.62
C ILE A 620 -6.61 16.00 -5.15
N ALA A 621 -5.72 16.67 -4.41
CA ALA A 621 -5.93 16.99 -3.01
C ALA A 621 -7.14 17.91 -2.81
N LEU A 622 -7.35 18.91 -3.69
CA LEU A 622 -8.55 19.76 -3.68
C LEU A 622 -9.84 18.97 -4.00
N ASN A 623 -9.79 17.97 -4.88
CA ASN A 623 -10.94 17.07 -5.10
C ASN A 623 -11.27 16.25 -3.84
N ILE A 624 -10.27 15.74 -3.13
CA ILE A 624 -10.47 14.99 -1.87
C ILE A 624 -11.08 15.91 -0.81
N LEU A 625 -10.56 17.13 -0.65
CA LEU A 625 -11.11 18.12 0.28
C LEU A 625 -12.56 18.51 -0.04
N GLU A 626 -12.91 18.60 -1.32
CA GLU A 626 -14.29 18.88 -1.76
C GLU A 626 -15.22 17.69 -1.48
N ASN A 627 -14.77 16.45 -1.75
CA ASN A 627 -15.54 15.24 -1.46
C ASN A 627 -15.81 15.07 0.05
N HIS A 628 -14.87 15.50 0.90
CA HIS A 628 -15.01 15.49 2.35
C HIS A 628 -15.72 16.74 2.93
N GLY A 629 -16.18 17.67 2.08
CA GLY A 629 -16.93 18.86 2.50
C GLY A 629 -16.10 19.97 3.14
N TYR A 630 -14.76 19.93 3.08
CA TYR A 630 -13.89 20.99 3.61
C TYR A 630 -13.92 22.26 2.76
N ILE A 631 -14.02 22.10 1.44
CA ILE A 631 -14.00 23.18 0.45
C ILE A 631 -15.07 22.97 -0.62
N ARG A 632 -15.38 24.02 -1.40
CA ARG A 632 -16.13 23.90 -2.65
C ARG A 632 -15.34 24.55 -3.79
N GLN A 633 -15.13 23.83 -4.89
CA GLN A 633 -14.33 24.29 -6.02
C GLN A 633 -15.19 25.01 -7.06
N TYR A 634 -14.77 26.22 -7.43
CA TYR A 634 -15.27 26.94 -8.60
C TYR A 634 -14.35 26.64 -9.80
N ARG A 635 -14.94 26.08 -10.86
CA ARG A 635 -14.19 25.51 -11.99
C ARG A 635 -14.54 26.27 -13.27
N GLN A 636 -13.64 27.14 -13.73
CA GLN A 636 -13.75 27.80 -15.05
C GLN A 636 -12.78 27.18 -16.07
N ALA A 637 -13.23 27.02 -17.31
CA ALA A 637 -12.40 26.54 -18.41
C ALA A 637 -11.15 27.43 -18.61
N CYS A 638 -10.01 26.79 -18.84
CA CYS A 638 -8.70 27.42 -19.08
C CYS A 638 -8.18 28.36 -17.96
N LYS A 639 -8.81 28.42 -16.78
CA LYS A 639 -8.33 29.17 -15.61
C LYS A 639 -7.81 28.25 -14.50
N LYS A 640 -7.23 28.86 -13.46
CA LYS A 640 -6.85 28.17 -12.22
C LYS A 640 -8.13 27.72 -11.50
N ARG A 641 -8.01 26.66 -10.69
CA ARG A 641 -9.10 26.27 -9.79
C ARG A 641 -9.18 27.27 -8.66
N GLU A 642 -10.37 27.81 -8.45
CA GLU A 642 -10.69 28.65 -7.31
C GLU A 642 -11.51 27.83 -6.32
N PHE A 643 -11.45 28.14 -5.03
CA PHE A 643 -12.23 27.42 -4.02
C PHE A 643 -12.56 28.30 -2.83
N ILE A 644 -13.68 27.97 -2.19
CA ILE A 644 -14.13 28.58 -0.93
C ILE A 644 -14.03 27.54 0.19
N LEU A 645 -13.84 27.99 1.43
CA LEU A 645 -13.81 27.11 2.61
C LEU A 645 -15.22 26.90 3.16
N ASN A 646 -15.44 25.78 3.84
CA ASN A 646 -16.67 25.53 4.60
C ASN A 646 -16.74 26.51 5.79
N SER A 647 -17.91 27.09 6.08
CA SER A 647 -18.06 28.01 7.23
C SER A 647 -17.70 27.36 8.58
N ARG A 648 -17.78 26.02 8.68
CA ARG A 648 -17.38 25.22 9.85
C ARG A 648 -15.90 24.82 9.87
N PHE A 649 -15.11 25.16 8.83
CA PHE A 649 -13.71 24.75 8.69
C PHE A 649 -12.87 25.15 9.92
N PHE A 650 -12.99 26.38 10.42
CA PHE A 650 -12.23 26.81 11.59
C PHE A 650 -12.81 26.33 12.93
N CYS A 651 -14.07 25.86 12.95
CA CYS A 651 -14.74 25.38 14.17
C CYS A 651 -14.29 23.96 14.57
N GLN A 652 -13.76 23.16 13.65
CA GLN A 652 -13.44 21.74 13.88
C GLN A 652 -11.94 21.43 14.02
N ARG A 653 -11.13 22.39 14.52
CA ARG A 653 -9.65 22.28 14.65
C ARG A 653 -9.10 20.96 15.23
N THR A 654 -9.90 20.22 16.01
CA THR A 654 -9.53 18.94 16.64
C THR A 654 -9.79 17.68 15.80
N ASN A 655 -10.53 17.76 14.68
CA ASN A 655 -10.93 16.60 13.86
C ASN A 655 -10.06 16.36 12.61
N PHE A 656 -8.92 17.05 12.48
CA PHE A 656 -8.24 17.27 11.19
C PHE A 656 -6.87 16.58 11.06
N ILE A 657 -6.71 15.39 11.63
CA ILE A 657 -5.45 14.64 11.54
C ILE A 657 -5.66 13.40 10.67
N PHE A 658 -4.73 13.16 9.74
CA PHE A 658 -4.59 11.94 8.92
C PHE A 658 -3.20 11.31 9.14
#